data_AF-A0A9P7DDH6-F1
#
_entry.id   AF-A0A9P7DDH6-F1
#
_cell.length_a   1.000
_cell.length_b   1.000
_cell.length_c   1.000
_cell.angle_alpha   90.00
_cell.angle_beta   90.00
_cell.angle_gamma   90.00
#
_symmetry.space_group_name_H-M   'P 1'
#
loop_
_entity.id
_entity.type
_entity.pdbx_description
1 polymer ?
#
loop_
_entity_poly.entity_id
_entity_poly.type
_entity_poly.pdbx_seq_one_letter_code
_entity_poly.pdbx_strand_id
1 'polypeptide(L)'
;MQGEQEQGRWPPKIKCAIDSCTAVPTVDTLPCTPHTPRVWANSRAEIASIFPELTKSLTGISWRQFEMPALFLEHPHPEHSWRDKNTLEVVLEWNYRYGPEVLVRSDSHVITHDKRPPDNSDLVAQVEEGESVKDAVPSFTPIKSDHLQFNFSSFTTPLAVGSEVLPSDTIAMPQSPTLAPVPVLDPLSPTVLSPPLVPEDDIPMVSSSAPQIQPRIPEQRPSEIETLDQCRMDQTPLLVFVSRESGLLPLQLAPEYACCCLGLFVISDLNVDINNTVVAISKAQQCERVRWRLTLEWAPGGEEGLLENINEKSHPWWIDPAEKEAGSLKTSRDMNTLYFSFLPLDLLASFKPSECFPRGWYCRDCGMLNAQRCFRHQICQSSTCKRKLERGKATTNADALICHIDPLQALRGPHHRLPIRDPLDCAPSSVGKIDSSWDDTMRNLTYQVNSGVRVQHIFTGNQEILQQDATKLLLDIQKDVILSRSDLHSPYFTWSTKLDHGNICSGDPAGQPEIPRLVFDIQDILLHYMQAYGEVDDANINHIMIQAWVTPGSKRGAVFNAKSHVVTIICLGAEVVMNLVPKRGFTEIPIESAEDCMEIDSERILSASQLADDGCSETLGSAAVIVPDDCRQTGGDPDVTNQPDPASLALGEASGPSGNVGDAKAARKGKGSTGGKKSKPAPLELSMTLVHGDAIILEGDDFEYQIKRSGTTILLIGSYE
;
A
#
# COMPACT_ATOMS: atom_id res chain seq x y z
N MET A 1 -43.27 -46.24 54.42
CA MET A 1 -44.14 -45.07 54.12
C MET A 1 -43.47 -44.31 53.01
N GLN A 2 -44.22 -44.13 51.92
CA GLN A 2 -43.80 -43.60 50.62
C GLN A 2 -43.64 -42.07 50.67
N GLY A 3 -42.74 -41.55 49.85
CA GLY A 3 -42.70 -40.15 49.41
C GLY A 3 -42.44 -40.15 47.90
N GLU A 4 -43.46 -39.72 47.17
CA GLU A 4 -43.63 -39.86 45.72
C GLU A 4 -42.79 -38.88 44.88
N GLN A 5 -42.59 -39.30 43.63
CA GLN A 5 -41.74 -38.72 42.60
C GLN A 5 -42.66 -38.02 41.59
N GLU A 6 -42.59 -36.69 41.48
CA GLU A 6 -43.35 -35.92 40.49
C GLU A 6 -42.67 -35.94 39.11
N GLN A 7 -43.33 -36.57 38.14
CA GLN A 7 -43.00 -36.50 36.71
C GLN A 7 -43.76 -35.33 36.05
N GLY A 8 -43.01 -34.37 35.51
CA GLY A 8 -43.55 -33.29 34.70
C GLY A 8 -44.00 -33.79 33.31
N ARG A 9 -45.31 -33.68 33.04
CA ARG A 9 -45.93 -33.86 31.71
C ARG A 9 -45.59 -32.71 30.77
N TRP A 10 -45.14 -33.05 29.57
CA TRP A 10 -45.15 -32.15 28.40
C TRP A 10 -46.51 -32.18 27.69
N PRO A 11 -46.98 -31.08 27.07
CA PRO A 11 -48.24 -31.04 26.34
C PRO A 11 -48.13 -31.71 24.95
N PRO A 12 -49.26 -32.14 24.35
CA PRO A 12 -49.27 -32.90 23.11
C PRO A 12 -48.94 -32.04 21.88
N LYS A 13 -48.13 -32.60 20.98
CA LYS A 13 -47.77 -32.03 19.67
C LYS A 13 -49.02 -31.75 18.82
N ILE A 14 -49.23 -30.48 18.50
CA ILE A 14 -50.20 -30.04 17.49
C ILE A 14 -49.63 -30.41 16.11
N LYS A 15 -50.34 -31.26 15.37
CA LYS A 15 -50.09 -31.53 13.95
C LYS A 15 -50.55 -30.31 13.14
N CYS A 16 -49.61 -29.51 12.63
CA CYS A 16 -49.89 -28.59 11.53
C CYS A 16 -49.89 -29.38 10.22
N ALA A 17 -51.04 -29.43 9.56
CA ALA A 17 -51.17 -29.80 8.16
C ALA A 17 -50.60 -28.65 7.32
N ILE A 18 -49.52 -28.92 6.59
CA ILE A 18 -49.02 -28.05 5.52
C ILE A 18 -49.09 -28.89 4.25
N ASP A 19 -50.26 -28.85 3.60
CA ASP A 19 -50.43 -29.23 2.20
C ASP A 19 -50.43 -27.93 1.39
N SER A 20 -49.31 -27.66 0.72
CA SER A 20 -49.18 -26.92 -0.55
C SER A 20 -47.71 -26.61 -0.80
N CYS A 21 -46.97 -27.62 -1.28
CA CYS A 21 -45.69 -27.41 -1.95
C CYS A 21 -45.94 -26.57 -3.22
N THR A 22 -45.83 -25.26 -3.09
CA THR A 22 -45.48 -24.40 -4.21
C THR A 22 -43.98 -24.58 -4.43
N ALA A 23 -43.62 -24.94 -5.67
CA ALA A 23 -42.24 -25.15 -6.06
C ALA A 23 -41.38 -23.96 -5.62
N VAL A 24 -40.36 -24.23 -4.79
CA VAL A 24 -39.30 -23.27 -4.49
C VAL A 24 -38.68 -22.90 -5.85
N PRO A 25 -38.73 -21.64 -6.28
CA PRO A 25 -38.08 -21.24 -7.52
C PRO A 25 -36.60 -21.58 -7.38
N THR A 26 -36.07 -22.38 -8.30
CA THR A 26 -34.65 -22.67 -8.41
C THR A 26 -33.89 -21.34 -8.49
N VAL A 27 -33.26 -20.96 -7.37
CA VAL A 27 -32.45 -19.74 -7.20
C VAL A 27 -31.08 -19.97 -7.86
N ASP A 28 -31.10 -20.23 -9.16
CA ASP A 28 -29.91 -20.30 -9.97
C ASP A 28 -29.97 -19.18 -11.01
N THR A 29 -28.94 -18.32 -10.94
CA THR A 29 -28.76 -17.08 -11.68
C THR A 29 -29.82 -16.01 -11.43
N LEU A 30 -29.71 -15.28 -10.30
CA LEU A 30 -30.13 -13.87 -10.32
C LEU A 30 -29.28 -13.21 -11.42
N PRO A 31 -29.86 -12.80 -12.56
CA PRO A 31 -29.09 -12.15 -13.61
C PRO A 31 -28.38 -10.96 -12.98
N CYS A 32 -27.08 -10.84 -13.21
CA CYS A 32 -26.36 -9.62 -12.90
C CYS A 32 -27.20 -8.49 -13.49
N THR A 33 -27.71 -7.60 -12.64
CA THR A 33 -28.56 -6.51 -13.13
C THR A 33 -27.76 -5.76 -14.18
N PRO A 34 -28.30 -5.46 -15.37
CA PRO A 34 -27.57 -5.00 -16.57
C PRO A 34 -26.81 -3.65 -16.45
N HIS A 35 -26.52 -3.18 -15.24
CA HIS A 35 -26.01 -1.85 -14.93
C HIS A 35 -25.05 -1.82 -13.73
N THR A 36 -24.37 -2.92 -13.42
CA THR A 36 -23.34 -2.90 -12.38
C THR A 36 -22.09 -2.19 -12.90
N PRO A 37 -21.55 -1.19 -12.17
CA PRO A 37 -20.25 -0.61 -12.50
C PRO A 37 -19.20 -1.70 -12.61
N ARG A 38 -18.41 -1.65 -13.68
CA ARG A 38 -17.35 -2.63 -13.92
C ARG A 38 -16.25 -2.53 -12.86
N VAL A 39 -16.00 -1.32 -12.37
CA VAL A 39 -15.01 -1.04 -11.33
C VAL A 39 -15.61 -0.08 -10.30
N TRP A 40 -15.58 -0.45 -9.03
CA TRP A 40 -16.11 0.36 -7.93
C TRP A 40 -15.40 0.08 -6.60
N ALA A 41 -15.61 0.93 -5.59
CA ALA A 41 -15.06 0.74 -4.24
C ALA A 41 -16.08 1.13 -3.17
N ASN A 42 -15.91 0.60 -1.95
CA ASN A 42 -16.87 0.81 -0.86
C ASN A 42 -16.74 2.15 -0.14
N SER A 43 -15.63 2.86 -0.37
CA SER A 43 -15.35 4.14 0.25
C SER A 43 -14.28 4.89 -0.52
N ARG A 44 -14.22 6.22 -0.31
CA ARG A 44 -13.11 7.05 -0.76
C ARG A 44 -11.78 6.60 -0.16
N ALA A 45 -11.76 6.27 1.13
CA ALA A 45 -10.54 5.84 1.83
C ALA A 45 -9.96 4.57 1.19
N GLU A 46 -10.81 3.65 0.72
CA GLU A 46 -10.39 2.47 0.00
C GLU A 46 -9.74 2.82 -1.34
N ILE A 47 -10.38 3.64 -2.18
CA ILE A 47 -9.77 4.15 -3.42
C ILE A 47 -8.44 4.83 -3.15
N ALA A 48 -8.40 5.72 -2.16
CA ALA A 48 -7.21 6.45 -1.74
C ALA A 48 -6.07 5.53 -1.28
N SER A 49 -6.37 4.38 -0.67
CA SER A 49 -5.33 3.43 -0.26
C SER A 49 -4.76 2.63 -1.43
N ILE A 50 -5.57 2.38 -2.46
CA ILE A 50 -5.16 1.70 -3.70
C ILE A 50 -4.38 2.68 -4.59
N PHE A 51 -4.87 3.92 -4.64
CA PHE A 51 -4.39 5.03 -5.43
C PHE A 51 -4.03 6.23 -4.54
N PRO A 52 -2.93 6.14 -3.76
CA PRO A 52 -2.48 7.21 -2.85
C PRO A 52 -2.28 8.55 -3.57
N GLU A 53 -2.06 8.53 -4.87
CA GLU A 53 -1.96 9.69 -5.73
C GLU A 53 -3.22 10.56 -5.70
N LEU A 54 -4.41 9.94 -5.60
CA LEU A 54 -5.69 10.64 -5.56
C LEU A 54 -5.87 11.45 -4.27
N THR A 55 -5.22 11.05 -3.17
CA THR A 55 -5.28 11.79 -1.89
C THR A 55 -4.56 13.13 -1.93
N LYS A 56 -3.55 13.26 -2.80
CA LYS A 56 -2.74 14.47 -2.91
C LYS A 56 -3.36 15.51 -3.84
N SER A 57 -4.37 15.12 -4.62
CA SER A 57 -5.03 16.01 -5.56
C SER A 57 -5.96 16.98 -4.83
N LEU A 58 -5.67 18.27 -4.92
CA LEU A 58 -6.56 19.32 -4.39
C LEU A 58 -7.81 19.49 -5.27
N THR A 59 -7.70 19.17 -6.56
CA THR A 59 -8.75 19.38 -7.58
C THR A 59 -9.38 18.08 -8.07
N GLY A 60 -9.01 16.95 -7.47
CA GLY A 60 -9.39 15.63 -7.96
C GLY A 60 -8.58 15.15 -9.17
N ILE A 61 -7.66 15.96 -9.72
CA ILE A 61 -6.81 15.56 -10.86
C ILE A 61 -5.50 14.98 -10.34
N SER A 62 -5.13 13.80 -10.83
CA SER A 62 -3.83 13.17 -10.61
C SER A 62 -3.19 12.75 -11.92
N TRP A 63 -1.96 13.22 -12.18
CA TRP A 63 -1.25 12.96 -13.45
C TRP A 63 0.24 12.64 -13.28
N ARG A 64 0.83 12.90 -12.11
CA ARG A 64 2.28 12.78 -11.91
C ARG A 64 2.78 11.35 -11.70
N GLN A 65 1.89 10.45 -11.31
CA GLN A 65 2.25 9.11 -10.83
C GLN A 65 1.45 8.00 -11.53
N PHE A 66 0.55 8.37 -12.45
CA PHE A 66 -0.14 7.43 -13.32
C PHE A 66 0.41 7.54 -14.73
N GLU A 67 0.49 6.41 -15.43
CA GLU A 67 0.69 6.41 -16.89
C GLU A 67 -0.44 7.14 -17.61
N MET A 68 -1.63 7.18 -17.00
CA MET A 68 -2.83 7.83 -17.53
C MET A 68 -3.43 8.79 -16.49
N PRO A 69 -3.65 10.07 -16.83
CA PRO A 69 -4.22 11.02 -15.88
C PRO A 69 -5.62 10.58 -15.42
N ALA A 70 -5.87 10.76 -14.13
CA ALA A 70 -7.12 10.41 -13.48
C ALA A 70 -7.83 11.67 -12.95
N LEU A 71 -9.15 11.72 -13.12
CA LEU A 71 -10.03 12.75 -12.59
C LEU A 71 -11.01 12.10 -11.60
N PHE A 72 -11.02 12.57 -10.36
CA PHE A 72 -11.92 12.10 -9.32
C PHE A 72 -12.94 13.17 -8.94
N LEU A 73 -14.21 12.92 -9.28
CA LEU A 73 -15.34 13.80 -9.01
C LEU A 73 -16.02 13.37 -7.71
N GLU A 74 -15.61 13.98 -6.61
CA GLU A 74 -16.09 13.61 -5.27
C GLU A 74 -17.35 14.34 -4.84
N HIS A 75 -17.34 15.67 -4.97
CA HIS A 75 -18.36 16.54 -4.40
C HIS A 75 -19.36 16.99 -5.45
N PRO A 76 -20.61 17.23 -5.06
CA PRO A 76 -21.60 17.76 -5.97
C PRO A 76 -21.21 19.19 -6.36
N HIS A 77 -21.21 19.46 -7.65
CA HIS A 77 -21.03 20.81 -8.18
C HIS A 77 -22.26 21.13 -9.04
N PRO A 78 -22.91 22.30 -8.83
CA PRO A 78 -24.20 22.60 -9.45
C PRO A 78 -24.14 22.70 -10.98
N GLU A 79 -22.95 22.95 -11.54
CA GLU A 79 -22.74 23.07 -12.99
C GLU A 79 -22.20 21.80 -13.64
N HIS A 80 -21.87 20.75 -12.86
CA HIS A 80 -21.51 19.47 -13.48
C HIS A 80 -22.79 18.82 -14.02
N SER A 81 -22.76 18.34 -15.25
CA SER A 81 -23.95 17.75 -15.88
C SER A 81 -23.59 16.82 -17.03
N TRP A 82 -24.49 15.89 -17.33
CA TRP A 82 -24.43 15.10 -18.56
C TRP A 82 -25.12 15.87 -19.68
N ARG A 83 -24.40 16.14 -20.78
CA ARG A 83 -25.00 16.73 -21.99
C ARG A 83 -25.82 15.68 -22.74
N ASP A 84 -25.31 14.45 -22.76
CA ASP A 84 -25.97 13.26 -23.29
C ASP A 84 -25.44 12.01 -22.55
N LYS A 85 -25.74 10.80 -23.05
CA LYS A 85 -25.34 9.54 -22.38
C LYS A 85 -23.83 9.25 -22.39
N ASN A 86 -23.07 9.93 -23.25
CA ASN A 86 -21.64 9.73 -23.46
C ASN A 86 -20.81 10.99 -23.14
N THR A 87 -21.44 12.16 -23.05
CA THR A 87 -20.75 13.44 -22.89
C THR A 87 -21.01 14.04 -21.51
N LEU A 88 -19.94 14.19 -20.73
CA LEU A 88 -19.94 14.76 -19.39
C LEU A 88 -19.34 16.17 -19.40
N GLU A 89 -20.03 17.15 -18.84
CA GLU A 89 -19.51 18.49 -18.60
C GLU A 89 -19.06 18.64 -17.15
N VAL A 90 -17.80 19.02 -16.96
CA VAL A 90 -17.17 19.22 -15.64
C VAL A 90 -16.66 20.65 -15.53
N VAL A 91 -16.89 21.28 -14.38
CA VAL A 91 -16.40 22.62 -14.07
C VAL A 91 -15.40 22.52 -12.92
N LEU A 92 -14.18 23.00 -13.14
CA LEU A 92 -13.13 23.07 -12.14
C LEU A 92 -12.94 24.53 -11.70
N GLU A 93 -12.95 24.79 -10.40
CA GLU A 93 -12.73 26.12 -9.86
C GLU A 93 -11.31 26.26 -9.28
N TRP A 94 -10.60 27.33 -9.64
CA TRP A 94 -9.29 27.64 -9.11
C TRP A 94 -9.28 29.03 -8.47
N ASN A 95 -8.76 29.13 -7.25
CA ASN A 95 -8.64 30.40 -6.53
C ASN A 95 -7.20 30.92 -6.67
N TYR A 96 -7.03 32.00 -7.43
CA TYR A 96 -5.76 32.71 -7.57
C TYR A 96 -5.64 33.79 -6.52
N ARG A 97 -4.58 33.72 -5.73
CA ARG A 97 -4.24 34.76 -4.76
C ARG A 97 -3.17 35.63 -5.38
N TYR A 98 -3.54 36.86 -5.72
CA TYR A 98 -2.55 37.87 -6.03
C TYR A 98 -1.93 38.34 -4.72
N GLY A 99 -0.61 38.25 -4.61
CA GLY A 99 0.09 38.96 -3.56
C GLY A 99 -0.17 40.46 -3.73
N PRO A 100 -0.08 41.27 -2.66
CA PRO A 100 0.09 42.70 -2.84
C PRO A 100 1.45 42.88 -3.50
N GLU A 101 1.50 42.75 -4.83
CA GLU A 101 2.60 43.30 -5.59
C GLU A 101 2.64 44.77 -5.19
N VAL A 102 3.74 45.11 -4.52
CA VAL A 102 4.09 46.47 -4.19
C VAL A 102 3.81 47.26 -5.45
N LEU A 103 2.84 48.17 -5.36
CA LEU A 103 2.57 49.20 -6.35
C LEU A 103 3.82 50.09 -6.34
N VAL A 104 4.95 49.56 -6.81
CA VAL A 104 6.13 50.32 -7.17
C VAL A 104 5.66 51.08 -8.39
N ARG A 105 5.16 52.29 -8.14
CA ARG A 105 5.08 53.32 -9.16
C ARG A 105 6.42 53.31 -9.86
N SER A 106 6.42 52.84 -11.11
CA SER A 106 7.54 52.98 -12.02
C SER A 106 7.69 54.46 -12.36
N ASP A 107 8.29 55.22 -11.45
CA ASP A 107 8.95 56.47 -11.82
C ASP A 107 10.24 56.07 -12.55
N SER A 108 10.16 56.17 -13.87
CA SER A 108 11.27 55.97 -14.80
C SER A 108 12.47 56.85 -14.44
N HIS A 109 13.50 56.27 -13.83
CA HIS A 109 14.85 56.79 -13.88
C HIS A 109 15.76 55.83 -14.64
N VAL A 110 16.13 56.27 -15.84
CA VAL A 110 17.20 55.73 -16.67
C VAL A 110 18.50 55.78 -15.88
N ILE A 111 19.07 54.62 -15.57
CA ILE A 111 20.48 54.50 -15.21
C ILE A 111 21.10 53.46 -16.14
N THR A 112 21.88 53.96 -17.09
CA THR A 112 22.80 53.21 -17.93
C THR A 112 23.94 52.65 -17.08
N HIS A 113 24.16 51.34 -17.10
CA HIS A 113 25.47 50.78 -16.77
C HIS A 113 25.90 49.73 -17.77
N ASP A 114 26.92 50.16 -18.51
CA ASP A 114 27.83 49.46 -19.40
C ASP A 114 28.70 48.46 -18.62
N LYS A 115 28.68 47.17 -19.00
CA LYS A 115 29.77 46.22 -18.73
C LYS A 115 29.86 45.15 -19.83
N ARG A 116 31.02 45.15 -20.49
CA ARG A 116 31.54 44.14 -21.43
C ARG A 116 31.65 42.72 -20.83
N PRO A 117 31.52 41.67 -21.65
CA PRO A 117 31.95 40.31 -21.32
C PRO A 117 33.44 40.11 -21.63
N PRO A 118 34.14 39.16 -20.97
CA PRO A 118 35.39 38.63 -21.49
C PRO A 118 35.14 37.42 -22.38
N ASP A 119 35.74 37.49 -23.56
CA ASP A 119 35.97 36.38 -24.49
C ASP A 119 36.70 35.21 -23.81
N ASN A 120 36.37 34.00 -24.22
CA ASN A 120 37.36 32.93 -24.31
C ASN A 120 37.02 32.05 -25.51
N SER A 121 37.85 32.20 -26.55
CA SER A 121 37.85 31.42 -27.77
C SER A 121 38.80 30.23 -27.66
N ASP A 122 38.53 29.26 -28.53
CA ASP A 122 39.45 28.29 -29.12
C ASP A 122 39.86 27.07 -28.28
N LEU A 123 39.39 25.90 -28.72
CA LEU A 123 40.25 24.96 -29.45
C LEU A 123 39.41 24.04 -30.36
N VAL A 124 39.95 23.87 -31.57
CA VAL A 124 39.41 23.18 -32.75
C VAL A 124 39.99 21.76 -32.85
N ALA A 125 39.30 20.92 -33.64
CA ALA A 125 39.69 19.64 -34.25
C ALA A 125 39.51 18.37 -33.37
N GLN A 126 39.00 17.24 -33.86
CA GLN A 126 39.05 16.70 -35.22
C GLN A 126 37.94 15.65 -35.46
N VAL A 127 37.55 15.52 -36.72
CA VAL A 127 36.66 14.52 -37.31
C VAL A 127 37.44 13.22 -37.58
N GLU A 128 36.91 12.06 -37.21
CA GLU A 128 37.13 10.80 -37.95
C GLU A 128 35.83 9.97 -37.97
N GLU A 129 35.55 9.44 -39.18
CA GLU A 129 34.45 8.56 -39.55
C GLU A 129 34.78 7.08 -39.30
N GLY A 130 33.74 6.24 -39.22
CA GLY A 130 33.81 4.77 -39.35
C GLY A 130 33.54 4.05 -38.03
N GLU A 131 32.83 2.92 -37.93
CA GLU A 131 32.24 1.99 -38.89
C GLU A 131 31.15 1.20 -38.16
N SER A 132 30.18 0.67 -38.92
CA SER A 132 29.08 -0.17 -38.41
C SER A 132 29.57 -1.58 -38.07
N VAL A 133 29.18 -2.15 -36.93
CA VAL A 133 29.14 -3.60 -36.73
C VAL A 133 27.92 -4.03 -35.89
N LYS A 134 27.35 -5.13 -36.36
CA LYS A 134 26.08 -5.80 -36.05
C LYS A 134 25.93 -6.33 -34.62
N ASP A 135 24.68 -6.32 -34.18
CA ASP A 135 24.14 -7.02 -33.02
C ASP A 135 24.38 -8.55 -33.07
N ALA A 136 24.81 -9.10 -31.94
CA ALA A 136 24.78 -10.54 -31.66
C ALA A 136 24.13 -10.76 -30.28
N VAL A 137 22.93 -11.34 -30.32
CA VAL A 137 22.18 -11.85 -29.16
C VAL A 137 22.79 -13.16 -28.69
N PRO A 138 23.10 -13.38 -27.39
CA PRO A 138 23.39 -14.70 -26.89
C PRO A 138 22.11 -15.38 -26.37
N SER A 139 21.75 -16.48 -27.03
CA SER A 139 20.76 -17.46 -26.58
C SER A 139 21.31 -18.28 -25.42
N PHE A 140 20.61 -18.31 -24.28
CA PHE A 140 20.89 -19.23 -23.19
C PHE A 140 20.07 -20.52 -23.36
N THR A 141 20.77 -21.66 -23.48
CA THR A 141 20.19 -23.01 -23.35
C THR A 141 20.26 -23.46 -21.90
N PRO A 142 19.20 -24.08 -21.34
CA PRO A 142 19.23 -24.60 -19.98
C PRO A 142 19.97 -25.95 -19.91
N ILE A 143 20.89 -26.03 -18.95
CA ILE A 143 21.64 -27.23 -18.58
C ILE A 143 20.68 -28.18 -17.83
N LYS A 144 20.56 -29.41 -18.34
CA LYS A 144 19.92 -30.55 -17.66
C LYS A 144 20.83 -30.99 -16.51
N SER A 145 20.28 -31.02 -15.30
CA SER A 145 20.88 -31.66 -14.13
C SER A 145 20.20 -33.00 -13.89
N ASP A 146 21.00 -34.05 -13.91
CA ASP A 146 20.58 -35.44 -13.73
C ASP A 146 20.10 -35.74 -12.30
N HIS A 147 19.22 -36.75 -12.24
CA HIS A 147 18.50 -37.26 -11.09
C HIS A 147 19.41 -37.91 -10.04
N LEU A 148 19.25 -37.52 -8.76
CA LEU A 148 19.55 -38.37 -7.61
C LEU A 148 18.22 -38.87 -7.02
N GLN A 149 18.02 -40.18 -7.09
CA GLN A 149 16.88 -40.88 -6.51
C GLN A 149 17.10 -41.08 -5.01
N PHE A 150 16.16 -40.62 -4.20
CA PHE A 150 15.97 -41.12 -2.83
C PHE A 150 14.59 -41.76 -2.71
N ASN A 151 14.61 -43.02 -2.25
CA ASN A 151 13.44 -43.87 -2.04
C ASN A 151 12.58 -43.32 -0.89
N PHE A 152 11.31 -43.05 -1.19
CA PHE A 152 10.24 -43.01 -0.19
C PHE A 152 9.29 -44.17 -0.44
N SER A 153 9.09 -44.98 0.60
CA SER A 153 8.14 -46.09 0.61
C SER A 153 6.81 -45.64 1.20
N SER A 154 5.75 -45.88 0.41
CA SER A 154 4.43 -46.35 0.86
C SER A 154 3.49 -45.37 1.56
N PHE A 155 2.56 -44.77 0.81
CA PHE A 155 1.12 -44.85 1.12
C PHE A 155 0.31 -44.86 -0.18
N THR A 156 -0.47 -45.93 -0.35
CA THR A 156 -1.26 -46.26 -1.53
C THR A 156 -2.71 -45.82 -1.33
N THR A 157 -3.32 -45.14 -2.31
CA THR A 157 -4.79 -45.11 -2.50
C THR A 157 -5.10 -44.83 -3.98
N PRO A 158 -6.19 -45.40 -4.54
CA PRO A 158 -6.26 -45.73 -5.97
C PRO A 158 -6.87 -44.61 -6.83
N LEU A 159 -6.28 -44.39 -8.01
CA LEU A 159 -6.87 -43.64 -9.11
C LEU A 159 -7.97 -44.47 -9.80
N ALA A 160 -9.15 -43.88 -9.95
CA ALA A 160 -10.15 -44.29 -10.92
C ALA A 160 -9.95 -43.52 -12.23
N VAL A 161 -9.87 -44.27 -13.32
CA VAL A 161 -9.66 -43.81 -14.70
C VAL A 161 -11.02 -43.55 -15.35
N GLY A 162 -11.14 -42.45 -16.09
CA GLY A 162 -12.28 -42.19 -16.97
C GLY A 162 -12.10 -40.90 -17.78
N SER A 163 -11.32 -40.95 -18.85
CA SER A 163 -11.29 -39.89 -19.88
C SER A 163 -12.20 -40.30 -21.05
N GLU A 164 -13.28 -39.55 -21.25
CA GLU A 164 -14.03 -39.55 -22.51
C GLU A 164 -13.59 -38.35 -23.38
N VAL A 165 -13.32 -38.68 -24.63
CA VAL A 165 -12.93 -37.79 -25.72
C VAL A 165 -14.19 -37.30 -26.43
N LEU A 166 -14.31 -35.99 -26.68
CA LEU A 166 -15.31 -35.42 -27.58
C LEU A 166 -14.65 -34.50 -28.63
N PRO A 167 -15.21 -34.42 -29.84
CA PRO A 167 -14.51 -33.98 -31.05
C PRO A 167 -14.64 -32.48 -31.33
N SER A 168 -13.67 -31.97 -32.08
CA SER A 168 -13.62 -30.61 -32.61
C SER A 168 -14.52 -30.47 -33.84
N ASP A 169 -15.52 -29.58 -33.77
CA ASP A 169 -16.30 -29.16 -34.93
C ASP A 169 -15.71 -27.91 -35.58
N THR A 170 -15.55 -28.01 -36.90
CA THR A 170 -15.03 -27.01 -37.82
C THR A 170 -16.17 -26.07 -38.23
N ILE A 171 -16.04 -24.76 -37.98
CA ILE A 171 -17.03 -23.76 -38.42
C ILE A 171 -16.52 -23.04 -39.68
N ALA A 172 -17.35 -23.11 -40.73
CA ALA A 172 -17.18 -22.47 -42.02
C ALA A 172 -17.53 -20.97 -41.98
N MET A 173 -16.76 -20.16 -42.71
CA MET A 173 -17.03 -18.74 -42.98
C MET A 173 -18.13 -18.56 -44.04
N PRO A 174 -19.10 -17.64 -43.85
CA PRO A 174 -19.90 -17.14 -44.94
C PRO A 174 -19.45 -15.75 -45.42
N GLN A 175 -19.64 -15.56 -46.72
CA GLN A 175 -19.20 -14.45 -47.57
C GLN A 175 -20.05 -13.19 -47.41
N SER A 176 -19.42 -12.05 -47.72
CA SER A 176 -19.97 -10.70 -47.78
C SER A 176 -20.99 -10.51 -48.92
N PRO A 177 -21.96 -9.58 -48.78
CA PRO A 177 -22.60 -8.97 -49.94
C PRO A 177 -22.42 -7.42 -50.00
N THR A 178 -21.79 -7.01 -51.09
CA THR A 178 -22.18 -6.01 -52.12
C THR A 178 -22.99 -4.75 -51.75
N LEU A 179 -22.40 -3.63 -52.16
CA LEU A 179 -22.86 -2.22 -52.21
C LEU A 179 -24.14 -1.94 -53.02
N ALA A 180 -24.97 -0.99 -52.55
CA ALA A 180 -25.86 -0.11 -53.34
C ALA A 180 -26.31 1.13 -52.49
N PRO A 181 -26.99 2.16 -53.03
CA PRO A 181 -26.40 3.48 -53.24
C PRO A 181 -27.05 4.65 -52.47
N VAL A 182 -26.32 5.78 -52.48
CA VAL A 182 -26.59 7.12 -51.91
C VAL A 182 -27.84 7.80 -52.49
N PRO A 183 -28.62 8.54 -51.68
CA PRO A 183 -29.47 9.62 -52.18
C PRO A 183 -29.09 11.01 -51.64
N VAL A 184 -28.66 11.85 -52.59
CA VAL A 184 -29.09 13.22 -52.93
C VAL A 184 -29.60 14.18 -51.82
N LEU A 185 -28.90 15.32 -51.73
CA LEU A 185 -29.18 16.59 -51.04
C LEU A 185 -30.36 17.36 -51.61
N ASP A 186 -31.04 18.16 -50.76
CA ASP A 186 -31.79 19.36 -51.16
C ASP A 186 -32.03 20.33 -49.96
N PRO A 187 -32.43 21.61 -50.16
CA PRO A 187 -31.65 22.74 -49.64
C PRO A 187 -32.39 23.74 -48.71
N LEU A 188 -31.53 24.57 -48.10
CA LEU A 188 -31.66 25.89 -47.44
C LEU A 188 -33.02 26.62 -47.45
N SER A 189 -33.35 27.22 -46.29
CA SER A 189 -34.38 28.25 -46.11
C SER A 189 -33.79 29.57 -45.56
N PRO A 190 -34.40 30.73 -45.86
CA PRO A 190 -33.72 32.02 -45.89
C PRO A 190 -33.85 32.88 -44.61
N THR A 191 -32.82 33.68 -44.39
CA THR A 191 -32.69 34.74 -43.39
C THR A 191 -33.58 35.94 -43.73
N VAL A 192 -34.34 36.45 -42.74
CA VAL A 192 -35.08 37.72 -42.85
C VAL A 192 -34.47 38.74 -41.88
N LEU A 193 -34.00 39.83 -42.48
CA LEU A 193 -33.42 41.03 -41.85
C LEU A 193 -34.50 41.88 -41.16
N SER A 194 -34.16 42.46 -40.01
CA SER A 194 -34.93 43.52 -39.33
C SER A 194 -34.23 44.88 -39.46
N PRO A 195 -34.98 46.01 -39.45
CA PRO A 195 -34.53 47.33 -39.91
C PRO A 195 -33.82 48.18 -38.82
N PRO A 196 -33.13 49.27 -39.21
CA PRO A 196 -32.22 50.02 -38.33
C PRO A 196 -32.93 51.09 -37.48
N LEU A 197 -32.43 51.29 -36.26
CA LEU A 197 -32.85 52.36 -35.35
C LEU A 197 -31.96 53.60 -35.49
N VAL A 198 -32.61 54.75 -35.38
CA VAL A 198 -32.13 56.14 -35.49
C VAL A 198 -31.26 56.52 -34.27
N PRO A 199 -30.22 57.36 -34.42
CA PRO A 199 -29.43 57.86 -33.29
C PRO A 199 -30.05 59.15 -32.70
N GLU A 200 -30.18 59.21 -31.37
CA GLU A 200 -30.48 60.44 -30.63
C GLU A 200 -29.33 60.86 -29.72
N ASP A 201 -29.27 62.17 -29.50
CA ASP A 201 -28.14 63.02 -29.14
C ASP A 201 -27.51 62.82 -27.75
N ASP A 202 -26.24 63.24 -27.71
CA ASP A 202 -25.30 63.32 -26.59
C ASP A 202 -25.74 64.25 -25.44
N ILE A 203 -25.60 63.77 -24.21
CA ILE A 203 -25.42 64.61 -23.01
C ILE A 203 -24.17 64.14 -22.26
N PRO A 204 -23.15 64.99 -22.01
CA PRO A 204 -21.93 64.58 -21.34
C PRO A 204 -22.15 64.50 -19.82
N MET A 205 -22.44 63.30 -19.33
CA MET A 205 -22.43 62.99 -17.90
C MET A 205 -20.99 62.69 -17.48
N VAL A 206 -20.40 63.54 -16.62
CA VAL A 206 -19.08 63.30 -16.01
C VAL A 206 -19.21 62.10 -15.07
N SER A 207 -18.97 60.92 -15.62
CA SER A 207 -18.88 59.66 -14.90
C SER A 207 -17.50 59.60 -14.23
N SER A 208 -17.50 59.60 -12.89
CA SER A 208 -16.36 59.15 -12.10
C SER A 208 -16.19 57.65 -12.32
N SER A 209 -15.59 57.27 -13.45
CA SER A 209 -15.22 55.88 -13.72
C SER A 209 -14.08 55.50 -12.78
N ALA A 210 -14.43 54.84 -11.68
CA ALA A 210 -13.48 53.99 -10.99
C ALA A 210 -12.82 53.09 -12.05
N PRO A 211 -11.49 52.93 -12.06
CA PRO A 211 -10.80 52.16 -13.08
C PRO A 211 -11.45 50.77 -13.16
N GLN A 212 -12.14 50.48 -14.26
CA GLN A 212 -12.62 49.14 -14.56
C GLN A 212 -11.38 48.28 -14.75
N ILE A 213 -11.02 47.54 -13.69
CA ILE A 213 -10.01 46.50 -13.77
C ILE A 213 -10.59 45.44 -14.69
N GLN A 214 -10.11 45.38 -15.93
CA GLN A 214 -10.46 44.28 -16.82
C GLN A 214 -9.91 42.99 -16.20
N PRO A 215 -10.74 41.95 -16.05
CA PRO A 215 -10.30 40.67 -15.53
C PRO A 215 -9.20 40.14 -16.44
N ARG A 216 -8.02 39.88 -15.87
CA ARG A 216 -6.90 39.31 -16.62
C ARG A 216 -6.86 37.82 -16.32
N ILE A 217 -6.94 37.00 -17.36
CA ILE A 217 -6.59 35.59 -17.24
C ILE A 217 -5.17 35.53 -16.67
N PRO A 218 -4.92 34.79 -15.58
CA PRO A 218 -3.56 34.57 -15.10
C PRO A 218 -2.67 34.14 -16.26
N GLU A 219 -1.55 34.84 -16.47
CA GLU A 219 -0.63 34.52 -17.57
C GLU A 219 -0.11 33.09 -17.48
N GLN A 220 -0.02 32.55 -16.26
CA GLN A 220 0.38 31.18 -15.99
C GLN A 220 -0.84 30.35 -15.59
N ARG A 221 -1.13 29.30 -16.38
CA ARG A 221 -2.14 28.30 -16.04
C ARG A 221 -1.60 27.38 -14.93
N PRO A 222 -2.45 26.76 -14.09
CA PRO A 222 -2.01 25.75 -13.16
C PRO A 222 -1.51 24.53 -13.94
N SER A 223 -0.48 23.87 -13.45
CA SER A 223 0.12 22.70 -14.12
C SER A 223 -0.89 21.59 -14.45
N GLU A 224 -1.92 21.46 -13.62
CA GLU A 224 -3.09 20.60 -13.77
C GLU A 224 -3.84 20.89 -15.07
N ILE A 225 -4.13 22.17 -15.32
CA ILE A 225 -4.88 22.62 -16.50
C ILE A 225 -4.01 22.56 -17.74
N GLU A 226 -2.71 22.87 -17.62
CA GLU A 226 -1.76 22.67 -18.72
C GLU A 226 -1.71 21.20 -19.14
N THR A 227 -1.68 20.29 -18.16
CA THR A 227 -1.74 18.85 -18.41
C THR A 227 -3.04 18.45 -19.11
N LEU A 228 -4.19 18.97 -18.65
CA LEU A 228 -5.48 18.69 -19.30
C LEU A 228 -5.53 19.25 -20.73
N ASP A 229 -4.98 20.43 -20.99
CA ASP A 229 -4.92 20.98 -22.35
C ASP A 229 -4.00 20.13 -23.24
N GLN A 230 -2.88 19.63 -22.69
CA GLN A 230 -2.01 18.70 -23.39
C GLN A 230 -2.72 17.38 -23.71
N CYS A 231 -3.44 16.79 -22.75
CA CYS A 231 -4.26 15.59 -22.98
C CYS A 231 -5.32 15.81 -24.07
N ARG A 232 -5.91 17.01 -24.13
CA ARG A 232 -6.85 17.40 -25.20
C ARG A 232 -6.16 17.46 -26.56
N MET A 233 -4.99 18.10 -26.65
CA MET A 233 -4.22 18.19 -27.89
C MET A 233 -3.80 16.82 -28.40
N ASP A 234 -3.30 15.97 -27.51
CA ASP A 234 -2.78 14.65 -27.85
C ASP A 234 -3.87 13.57 -27.94
N GLN A 235 -5.11 13.93 -27.57
CA GLN A 235 -6.23 12.99 -27.43
C GLN A 235 -5.90 11.84 -26.45
N THR A 236 -5.13 12.14 -25.40
CA THR A 236 -4.85 11.23 -24.30
C THR A 236 -6.12 11.06 -23.46
N PRO A 237 -6.56 9.82 -23.19
CA PRO A 237 -7.73 9.59 -22.37
C PRO A 237 -7.47 9.95 -20.90
N LEU A 238 -8.53 10.38 -20.24
CA LEU A 238 -8.63 10.57 -18.81
C LEU A 238 -9.41 9.40 -18.20
N LEU A 239 -8.91 8.83 -17.11
CA LEU A 239 -9.67 7.90 -16.28
C LEU A 239 -10.58 8.67 -15.32
N VAL A 240 -11.88 8.45 -15.39
CA VAL A 240 -12.84 9.21 -14.57
C VAL A 240 -13.42 8.34 -13.46
N PHE A 241 -13.16 8.72 -12.21
CA PHE A 241 -13.82 8.20 -11.02
C PHE A 241 -14.88 9.18 -10.52
N VAL A 242 -15.99 8.65 -10.06
CA VAL A 242 -17.11 9.46 -9.55
C VAL A 242 -17.59 8.89 -8.22
N SER A 243 -17.70 9.77 -7.23
CA SER A 243 -18.34 9.46 -5.95
C SER A 243 -19.85 9.46 -6.11
N ARG A 244 -20.54 8.59 -5.35
CA ARG A 244 -22.00 8.61 -5.27
C ARG A 244 -22.56 9.96 -4.83
N GLU A 245 -21.81 10.70 -4.03
CA GLU A 245 -22.23 12.01 -3.51
C GLU A 245 -22.08 13.15 -4.53
N SER A 246 -21.41 12.91 -5.66
CA SER A 246 -21.23 13.92 -6.72
C SER A 246 -22.53 14.32 -7.42
N GLY A 247 -23.57 13.49 -7.36
CA GLY A 247 -24.78 13.68 -8.16
C GLY A 247 -24.61 13.40 -9.67
N LEU A 248 -23.44 12.91 -10.10
CA LEU A 248 -23.12 12.64 -11.50
C LEU A 248 -23.22 11.18 -11.90
N LEU A 249 -23.61 10.30 -10.99
CA LEU A 249 -23.83 8.91 -11.37
C LEU A 249 -25.01 8.81 -12.36
N PRO A 250 -24.83 8.16 -13.52
CA PRO A 250 -25.88 8.06 -14.54
C PRO A 250 -27.06 7.20 -14.08
N LEU A 251 -26.86 6.37 -13.05
CA LEU A 251 -27.85 5.46 -12.49
C LEU A 251 -27.78 5.47 -10.97
N GLN A 252 -28.90 5.15 -10.32
CA GLN A 252 -28.93 4.96 -8.88
C GLN A 252 -28.26 3.63 -8.52
N LEU A 253 -27.09 3.70 -7.88
CA LEU A 253 -26.33 2.52 -7.46
C LEU A 253 -26.69 2.09 -6.04
N ALA A 254 -26.39 0.83 -5.70
CA ALA A 254 -26.64 0.33 -4.37
C ALA A 254 -25.77 1.07 -3.32
N PRO A 255 -26.19 1.11 -2.04
CA PRO A 255 -25.48 1.88 -1.01
C PRO A 255 -24.02 1.45 -0.75
N GLU A 256 -23.60 0.27 -1.20
CA GLU A 256 -22.20 -0.17 -1.07
C GLU A 256 -21.27 0.46 -2.11
N TYR A 257 -21.80 0.98 -3.22
CA TYR A 257 -21.02 1.58 -4.31
C TYR A 257 -20.75 3.06 -3.98
N ALA A 258 -19.78 3.32 -3.11
CA ALA A 258 -19.46 4.69 -2.72
C ALA A 258 -18.75 5.46 -3.84
N CYS A 259 -17.92 4.77 -4.63
CA CYS A 259 -17.20 5.36 -5.76
C CYS A 259 -17.15 4.38 -6.93
N CYS A 260 -17.26 4.88 -8.16
CA CYS A 260 -17.28 4.06 -9.37
C CYS A 260 -16.38 4.65 -10.46
N CYS A 261 -15.76 3.77 -11.24
CA CYS A 261 -15.07 4.16 -12.46
C CYS A 261 -16.10 4.27 -13.60
N LEU A 262 -16.13 5.42 -14.28
CA LEU A 262 -16.93 5.60 -15.49
C LEU A 262 -16.20 5.11 -16.76
N GLY A 263 -14.89 4.82 -16.65
CA GLY A 263 -14.04 4.41 -17.77
C GLY A 263 -13.20 5.55 -18.31
N LEU A 264 -12.87 5.47 -19.60
CA LEU A 264 -12.02 6.42 -20.30
C LEU A 264 -12.83 7.54 -20.96
N PHE A 265 -12.32 8.76 -20.88
CA PHE A 265 -12.90 9.93 -21.52
C PHE A 265 -11.83 10.71 -22.27
N VAL A 266 -12.15 11.25 -23.43
CA VAL A 266 -11.30 12.21 -24.15
C VAL A 266 -11.85 13.61 -23.91
N ILE A 267 -10.95 14.57 -23.68
CA ILE A 267 -11.34 15.97 -23.56
C ILE A 267 -11.64 16.48 -24.98
N SER A 268 -12.91 16.77 -25.29
CA SER A 268 -13.27 17.36 -26.58
C SER A 268 -13.20 18.89 -26.55
N ASP A 269 -13.42 19.49 -25.39
CA ASP A 269 -13.35 20.94 -25.21
C ASP A 269 -12.83 21.34 -23.81
N LEU A 270 -12.06 22.44 -23.76
CA LEU A 270 -11.52 23.03 -22.54
C LEU A 270 -11.63 24.55 -22.64
N ASN A 271 -12.67 25.11 -22.01
CA ASN A 271 -12.95 26.53 -22.01
C ASN A 271 -12.63 27.16 -20.66
N VAL A 272 -12.13 28.40 -20.69
CA VAL A 272 -11.99 29.24 -19.50
C VAL A 272 -13.19 30.17 -19.40
N ASP A 273 -13.87 30.13 -18.26
CA ASP A 273 -14.91 31.09 -17.90
C ASP A 273 -14.37 31.99 -16.77
N ILE A 274 -14.15 33.26 -17.11
CA ILE A 274 -13.69 34.24 -16.15
C ILE A 274 -14.93 34.84 -15.50
N ASN A 275 -15.35 34.22 -14.40
CA ASN A 275 -16.42 34.79 -13.63
C ASN A 275 -15.86 35.97 -12.81
N ASN A 276 -16.28 37.19 -13.11
CA ASN A 276 -15.81 38.45 -12.48
C ASN A 276 -16.17 38.59 -10.99
N THR A 277 -16.46 37.49 -10.30
CA THR A 277 -16.79 37.49 -8.88
C THR A 277 -15.51 37.65 -8.07
N VAL A 278 -15.09 38.89 -7.83
CA VAL A 278 -13.97 39.21 -6.94
C VAL A 278 -14.35 38.82 -5.51
N VAL A 279 -13.74 37.77 -4.98
CA VAL A 279 -13.91 37.38 -3.58
C VAL A 279 -12.89 38.16 -2.76
N ALA A 280 -13.34 39.26 -2.15
CA ALA A 280 -12.49 40.05 -1.26
C ALA A 280 -12.24 39.28 0.05
N ILE A 281 -11.07 38.65 0.18
CA ILE A 281 -10.67 37.93 1.40
C ILE A 281 -10.16 38.90 2.47
N SER A 282 -9.51 40.00 2.06
CA SER A 282 -9.16 41.12 2.94
C SER A 282 -8.87 42.39 2.14
N LYS A 283 -8.76 43.55 2.81
CA LYS A 283 -8.36 44.82 2.17
C LYS A 283 -7.00 44.77 1.45
N ALA A 284 -6.16 43.77 1.73
CA ALA A 284 -4.82 43.65 1.20
C ALA A 284 -4.63 42.43 0.27
N GLN A 285 -5.66 41.60 0.09
CA GLN A 285 -5.55 40.37 -0.70
C GLN A 285 -6.82 40.19 -1.55
N GLN A 286 -6.64 40.35 -2.86
CA GLN A 286 -7.65 40.00 -3.85
C GLN A 286 -7.47 38.54 -4.23
N CYS A 287 -8.57 37.80 -4.24
CA CYS A 287 -8.63 36.44 -4.74
C CYS A 287 -9.57 36.43 -5.94
N GLU A 288 -9.04 36.09 -7.11
CA GLU A 288 -9.86 35.84 -8.29
C GLU A 288 -10.15 34.36 -8.39
N ARG A 289 -11.37 34.03 -8.79
CA ARG A 289 -11.77 32.65 -9.04
C ARG A 289 -11.90 32.45 -10.54
N VAL A 290 -11.06 31.60 -11.09
CA VAL A 290 -11.12 31.20 -12.50
C VAL A 290 -11.84 29.87 -12.59
N ARG A 291 -12.76 29.74 -13.54
CA ARG A 291 -13.45 28.48 -13.82
C ARG A 291 -12.97 27.89 -15.13
N TRP A 292 -12.75 26.58 -15.13
CA TRP A 292 -12.40 25.82 -16.33
C TRP A 292 -13.51 24.83 -16.60
N ARG A 293 -14.16 24.94 -17.77
CA ARG A 293 -15.22 24.04 -18.22
C ARG A 293 -14.62 23.02 -19.18
N LEU A 294 -14.70 21.76 -18.81
CA LEU A 294 -14.29 20.61 -19.60
C LEU A 294 -15.52 19.95 -20.20
N THR A 295 -15.44 19.60 -21.47
CA THR A 295 -16.35 18.64 -22.10
C THR A 295 -15.60 17.34 -22.32
N LEU A 296 -16.10 16.27 -21.71
CA LEU A 296 -15.50 14.95 -21.70
C LEU A 296 -16.38 14.00 -22.50
N GLU A 297 -15.85 13.38 -23.54
CA GLU A 297 -16.54 12.39 -24.35
C GLU A 297 -16.05 10.99 -23.99
N TRP A 298 -16.96 10.08 -23.63
CA TRP A 298 -16.62 8.70 -23.31
C TRP A 298 -15.95 8.01 -24.50
N ALA A 299 -14.89 7.25 -24.23
CA ALA A 299 -14.15 6.49 -25.22
C ALA A 299 -14.14 4.99 -24.85
N PRO A 300 -14.39 4.09 -25.82
CA PRO A 300 -14.32 2.65 -25.56
C PRO A 300 -12.89 2.18 -25.33
N GLY A 301 -12.67 1.38 -24.29
CA GLY A 301 -11.46 0.58 -24.08
C GLY A 301 -10.85 0.64 -22.68
N GLY A 302 -9.72 -0.07 -22.51
CA GLY A 302 -9.06 -0.25 -21.21
C GLY A 302 -9.75 -1.27 -20.31
N GLU A 303 -10.64 -2.10 -20.87
CA GLU A 303 -11.47 -3.06 -20.14
C GLU A 303 -11.16 -4.51 -20.54
N GLU A 304 -10.20 -4.71 -21.44
CA GLU A 304 -9.81 -6.01 -21.99
C GLU A 304 -9.47 -7.00 -20.88
N GLY A 305 -8.77 -6.54 -19.85
CA GLY A 305 -8.37 -7.35 -18.70
C GLY A 305 -9.47 -7.58 -17.66
N LEU A 306 -10.62 -6.88 -17.78
CA LEU A 306 -11.69 -6.90 -16.77
C LEU A 306 -12.86 -7.80 -17.17
N LEU A 307 -13.11 -7.94 -18.48
CA LEU A 307 -14.25 -8.65 -19.02
C LEU A 307 -13.85 -10.04 -19.53
N GLU A 308 -14.69 -11.04 -19.27
CA GLU A 308 -14.55 -12.36 -19.89
C GLU A 308 -14.95 -12.33 -21.37
N ASN A 309 -15.94 -11.51 -21.74
CA ASN A 309 -16.44 -11.39 -23.09
C ASN A 309 -16.05 -10.05 -23.73
N ILE A 310 -15.13 -10.12 -24.69
CA ILE A 310 -14.61 -8.97 -25.44
C ILE A 310 -15.70 -8.24 -26.24
N ASN A 311 -16.81 -8.89 -26.58
CA ASN A 311 -17.88 -8.27 -27.37
C ASN A 311 -18.71 -7.23 -26.57
N GLU A 312 -18.56 -7.19 -25.25
CA GLU A 312 -19.21 -6.22 -24.34
C GLU A 312 -18.52 -4.84 -24.32
N LYS A 313 -17.38 -4.68 -24.98
CA LYS A 313 -16.49 -3.49 -24.94
C LYS A 313 -17.00 -2.21 -25.60
N SER A 314 -18.18 -2.23 -26.24
CA SER A 314 -18.55 -1.19 -27.21
C SER A 314 -19.38 -0.02 -26.63
N HIS A 315 -19.69 -0.01 -25.33
CA HIS A 315 -20.58 1.00 -24.76
C HIS A 315 -20.32 1.23 -23.26
N PRO A 316 -20.67 2.42 -22.74
CA PRO A 316 -20.67 2.67 -21.31
C PRO A 316 -21.56 1.69 -20.57
N TRP A 317 -21.12 1.23 -19.39
CA TRP A 317 -21.80 0.19 -18.61
C TRP A 317 -23.19 0.61 -18.09
N TRP A 318 -23.53 1.90 -18.18
CA TRP A 318 -24.83 2.45 -17.81
C TRP A 318 -25.83 2.56 -18.97
N ILE A 319 -25.44 2.23 -20.20
CA ILE A 319 -26.35 2.22 -21.36
C ILE A 319 -26.94 0.82 -21.53
N ASP A 320 -28.25 0.75 -21.74
CA ASP A 320 -28.95 -0.52 -21.97
C ASP A 320 -28.48 -1.16 -23.30
N PRO A 321 -28.08 -2.44 -23.30
CA PRO A 321 -27.75 -3.16 -24.52
C PRO A 321 -28.84 -3.10 -25.61
N ALA A 322 -30.12 -2.96 -25.26
CA ALA A 322 -31.22 -2.84 -26.23
C ALA A 322 -31.18 -1.52 -27.02
N GLU A 323 -30.65 -0.45 -26.44
CA GLU A 323 -30.51 0.85 -27.12
C GLU A 323 -29.34 0.83 -28.13
N LYS A 324 -28.47 -0.18 -28.06
CA LYS A 324 -27.29 -0.37 -28.93
C LYS A 324 -27.67 -0.55 -30.40
N GLU A 325 -28.76 -1.24 -30.69
CA GLU A 325 -29.11 -1.62 -32.06
C GLU A 325 -29.70 -0.46 -32.89
N ALA A 326 -30.16 0.61 -32.22
CA ALA A 326 -30.85 1.72 -32.87
C ALA A 326 -29.92 2.87 -33.30
N GLY A 327 -28.70 2.94 -32.76
CA GLY A 327 -27.78 4.06 -32.99
C GLY A 327 -26.62 3.70 -33.91
N SER A 328 -26.49 4.39 -35.05
CA SER A 328 -25.22 4.44 -35.79
C SER A 328 -24.21 5.16 -34.89
N LEU A 329 -23.37 4.40 -34.17
CA LEU A 329 -22.27 4.98 -33.41
C LEU A 329 -21.38 5.75 -34.38
N LYS A 330 -21.25 7.06 -34.14
CA LYS A 330 -20.15 7.84 -34.71
C LYS A 330 -18.86 7.06 -34.44
N THR A 331 -17.98 7.00 -35.44
CA THR A 331 -16.69 6.30 -35.37
C THR A 331 -15.83 6.86 -34.23
N SER A 332 -16.08 6.39 -33.01
CA SER A 332 -15.25 6.70 -31.86
C SER A 332 -13.89 6.04 -32.09
N ARG A 333 -12.83 6.76 -31.77
CA ARG A 333 -11.47 6.21 -31.80
C ARG A 333 -11.43 5.00 -30.88
N ASP A 334 -11.02 3.86 -31.43
CA ASP A 334 -10.93 2.62 -30.67
C ASP A 334 -9.67 2.64 -29.79
N MET A 335 -9.84 2.88 -28.48
CA MET A 335 -8.71 2.94 -27.55
C MET A 335 -8.20 1.56 -27.15
N ASN A 336 -8.88 0.47 -27.54
CA ASN A 336 -8.45 -0.91 -27.26
C ASN A 336 -7.07 -1.23 -27.83
N THR A 337 -6.64 -0.52 -28.88
CA THR A 337 -5.31 -0.68 -29.49
C THR A 337 -4.20 0.01 -28.71
N LEU A 338 -4.54 0.98 -27.86
CA LEU A 338 -3.58 1.81 -27.12
C LEU A 338 -3.53 1.44 -25.64
N TYR A 339 -4.66 1.02 -25.06
CA TYR A 339 -4.79 0.73 -23.63
C TYR A 339 -5.42 -0.64 -23.42
N PHE A 340 -4.63 -1.60 -22.94
CA PHE A 340 -5.13 -2.94 -22.61
C PHE A 340 -5.93 -2.96 -21.30
N SER A 341 -5.52 -2.15 -20.32
CA SER A 341 -6.30 -1.95 -19.11
C SER A 341 -6.13 -0.53 -18.59
N PHE A 342 -7.22 0.06 -18.11
CA PHE A 342 -7.16 1.30 -17.35
C PHE A 342 -6.87 1.10 -15.87
N LEU A 343 -6.90 -0.16 -15.38
CA LEU A 343 -6.41 -0.49 -14.06
C LEU A 343 -4.95 -0.91 -14.15
N PRO A 344 -4.10 -0.50 -13.17
CA PRO A 344 -2.77 -1.05 -13.05
C PRO A 344 -2.79 -2.58 -13.02
N LEU A 345 -1.90 -3.21 -13.79
CA LEU A 345 -1.89 -4.67 -13.97
C LEU A 345 -1.67 -5.42 -12.65
N ASP A 346 -1.00 -4.82 -11.67
CA ASP A 346 -0.83 -5.38 -10.32
C ASP A 346 -2.15 -5.56 -9.56
N LEU A 347 -3.18 -4.77 -9.88
CA LEU A 347 -4.52 -4.95 -9.32
C LEU A 347 -5.29 -6.10 -9.97
N LEU A 348 -4.94 -6.47 -11.21
CA LEU A 348 -5.62 -7.52 -12.00
C LEU A 348 -4.92 -8.87 -11.96
N ALA A 349 -3.61 -8.85 -11.66
CA ALA A 349 -2.80 -10.03 -11.54
C ALA A 349 -3.35 -10.94 -10.45
N SER A 350 -3.32 -12.26 -10.70
CA SER A 350 -3.30 -13.19 -9.58
C SER A 350 -2.10 -12.82 -8.71
N PHE A 351 -2.29 -12.79 -7.40
CA PHE A 351 -1.22 -12.44 -6.47
C PHE A 351 -0.05 -13.41 -6.70
N LYS A 352 1.00 -12.91 -7.35
CA LYS A 352 2.27 -13.62 -7.58
C LYS A 352 3.29 -13.05 -6.58
N PRO A 353 3.64 -13.82 -5.54
CA PRO A 353 4.64 -13.45 -4.56
C PRO A 353 6.00 -13.39 -5.22
N SER A 354 6.69 -12.25 -5.04
CA SER A 354 8.15 -12.04 -5.16
C SER A 354 8.48 -10.60 -5.53
N GLU A 355 7.58 -9.87 -6.20
CA GLU A 355 7.99 -8.60 -6.82
C GLU A 355 7.35 -7.33 -6.24
N CYS A 356 6.16 -7.36 -5.65
CA CYS A 356 5.59 -6.25 -4.87
C CYS A 356 4.38 -6.75 -4.07
N PHE A 357 4.22 -6.30 -2.81
CA PHE A 357 2.96 -6.52 -2.12
C PHE A 357 1.92 -5.51 -2.64
N PRO A 358 0.81 -5.96 -3.24
CA PRO A 358 -0.12 -5.08 -3.93
C PRO A 358 -0.84 -4.16 -2.94
N ARG A 359 -1.14 -2.95 -3.39
CA ARG A 359 -1.91 -1.96 -2.62
C ARG A 359 -3.39 -2.32 -2.52
N GLY A 360 -3.89 -3.04 -3.52
CA GLY A 360 -5.25 -3.56 -3.60
C GLY A 360 -5.38 -4.60 -4.68
N TRP A 361 -6.60 -5.03 -4.96
CA TRP A 361 -6.89 -6.03 -5.97
C TRP A 361 -8.31 -5.89 -6.48
N TYR A 362 -8.53 -6.33 -7.71
CA TYR A 362 -9.82 -6.30 -8.38
C TYR A 362 -10.57 -7.62 -8.20
N CYS A 363 -11.77 -7.55 -7.63
CA CYS A 363 -12.63 -8.72 -7.46
C CYS A 363 -13.42 -8.99 -8.75
N ARG A 364 -13.02 -10.03 -9.49
CA ARG A 364 -13.66 -10.44 -10.75
C ARG A 364 -15.14 -10.81 -10.61
N ASP A 365 -15.56 -11.27 -9.43
CA ASP A 365 -16.95 -11.68 -9.19
C ASP A 365 -17.95 -10.54 -9.09
N CYS A 366 -17.50 -9.34 -8.69
CA CYS A 366 -18.41 -8.23 -8.42
C CYS A 366 -17.92 -6.86 -8.92
N GLY A 367 -16.71 -6.77 -9.49
CA GLY A 367 -16.13 -5.52 -9.97
C GLY A 367 -15.53 -4.63 -8.89
N MET A 368 -15.48 -5.07 -7.63
CA MET A 368 -15.00 -4.25 -6.53
C MET A 368 -13.46 -4.19 -6.49
N LEU A 369 -12.92 -2.98 -6.45
CA LEU A 369 -11.55 -2.68 -6.03
C LEU A 369 -11.47 -2.75 -4.52
N ASN A 370 -10.73 -3.73 -4.01
CA ASN A 370 -10.53 -3.94 -2.59
C ASN A 370 -9.12 -3.48 -2.21
N ALA A 371 -9.00 -2.71 -1.14
CA ALA A 371 -7.69 -2.46 -0.54
C ALA A 371 -7.10 -3.78 0.00
N GLN A 372 -5.79 -3.92 -0.03
CA GLN A 372 -5.11 -5.10 0.52
C GLN A 372 -5.09 -5.02 2.06
N ARG A 373 -6.20 -5.41 2.69
CA ARG A 373 -6.38 -5.34 4.15
C ARG A 373 -5.84 -6.53 4.91
N CYS A 374 -5.76 -7.68 4.26
CA CYS A 374 -5.32 -8.92 4.88
C CYS A 374 -3.92 -9.32 4.40
N PHE A 375 -3.14 -9.94 5.26
CA PHE A 375 -1.83 -10.48 4.87
C PHE A 375 -2.06 -11.73 4.02
N ARG A 376 -1.62 -11.74 2.76
CA ARG A 376 -1.71 -12.90 1.84
C ARG A 376 -3.12 -13.45 1.55
N HIS A 377 -4.16 -12.73 1.95
CA HIS A 377 -5.55 -13.10 1.68
C HIS A 377 -6.25 -11.98 0.91
N GLN A 378 -7.03 -12.33 -0.11
CA GLN A 378 -7.84 -11.40 -0.89
C GLN A 378 -9.33 -11.64 -0.60
N ILE A 379 -9.82 -11.01 0.46
CA ILE A 379 -11.21 -11.16 0.93
C ILE A 379 -12.06 -9.99 0.42
N CYS A 380 -12.98 -10.28 -0.51
CA CYS A 380 -13.85 -9.24 -1.07
C CYS A 380 -14.81 -8.71 -0.02
N GLN A 381 -14.92 -7.38 0.09
CA GLN A 381 -15.77 -6.74 1.09
C GLN A 381 -17.21 -6.50 0.63
N SER A 382 -17.51 -6.75 -0.65
CA SER A 382 -18.86 -6.55 -1.19
C SER A 382 -19.87 -7.44 -0.47
N SER A 383 -21.06 -6.89 -0.22
CA SER A 383 -22.16 -7.63 0.42
C SER A 383 -22.59 -8.83 -0.44
N THR A 384 -22.40 -8.74 -1.76
CA THR A 384 -22.71 -9.82 -2.71
C THR A 384 -21.74 -10.99 -2.55
N CYS A 385 -20.43 -10.74 -2.49
CA CYS A 385 -19.44 -11.79 -2.27
C CYS A 385 -19.55 -12.40 -0.85
N LYS A 386 -19.79 -11.57 0.18
CA LYS A 386 -20.02 -12.06 1.55
C LYS A 386 -21.22 -13.01 1.66
N ARG A 387 -22.37 -12.64 1.07
CA ARG A 387 -23.57 -13.49 1.07
C ARG A 387 -23.37 -14.79 0.30
N LYS A 388 -22.57 -14.79 -0.77
CA LYS A 388 -22.21 -16.03 -1.50
C LYS A 388 -21.44 -16.97 -0.58
N LEU A 389 -20.46 -16.45 0.16
CA LEU A 389 -19.65 -17.19 1.13
C LEU A 389 -20.52 -17.77 2.27
N GLU A 390 -21.37 -16.95 2.90
CA GLU A 390 -22.23 -17.38 4.02
C GLU A 390 -23.22 -18.48 3.65
N ARG A 391 -23.70 -18.51 2.40
CA ARG A 391 -24.70 -19.51 1.97
C ARG A 391 -24.12 -20.91 1.80
N GLY A 392 -22.82 -21.11 1.99
CA GLY A 392 -22.19 -22.39 1.72
C GLY A 392 -22.36 -22.83 0.26
N LYS A 393 -22.82 -21.93 -0.63
CA LYS A 393 -22.46 -21.99 -2.05
C LYS A 393 -20.98 -21.72 -2.01
N ALA A 394 -20.21 -22.78 -1.73
CA ALA A 394 -18.81 -22.83 -1.98
C ALA A 394 -18.68 -22.20 -3.36
N THR A 395 -18.11 -21.00 -3.44
CA THR A 395 -17.16 -20.79 -4.50
C THR A 395 -16.35 -22.08 -4.48
N THR A 396 -16.46 -22.90 -5.51
CA THR A 396 -15.80 -24.21 -5.54
C THR A 396 -14.30 -24.10 -5.26
N ASN A 397 -13.78 -22.87 -5.32
CA ASN A 397 -12.66 -22.36 -4.57
C ASN A 397 -13.04 -21.98 -3.12
N ALA A 398 -12.97 -22.94 -2.20
CA ALA A 398 -12.71 -22.65 -0.78
C ALA A 398 -11.33 -21.95 -0.60
N ASP A 399 -10.55 -21.87 -1.69
CA ASP A 399 -9.63 -20.78 -2.00
C ASP A 399 -10.41 -19.46 -2.12
N ALA A 400 -10.90 -18.93 -0.99
CA ALA A 400 -11.17 -17.50 -0.84
C ALA A 400 -9.83 -16.76 -0.98
N LEU A 401 -9.31 -16.78 -2.22
CA LEU A 401 -8.05 -16.28 -2.74
C LEU A 401 -6.93 -16.28 -1.68
N ILE A 402 -6.62 -17.45 -1.11
CA ILE A 402 -5.31 -17.67 -0.50
C ILE A 402 -4.33 -17.38 -1.62
N CYS A 403 -3.59 -16.30 -1.45
CA CYS A 403 -2.56 -15.94 -2.39
C CYS A 403 -1.44 -16.98 -2.29
N HIS A 404 -0.61 -17.08 -3.33
CA HIS A 404 0.52 -18.00 -3.26
C HIS A 404 1.35 -17.70 -1.98
N ILE A 405 1.67 -18.76 -1.25
CA ILE A 405 2.39 -18.70 0.02
C ILE A 405 3.85 -18.48 -0.34
N ASP A 406 4.50 -17.50 0.29
CA ASP A 406 5.93 -17.32 0.08
C ASP A 406 6.71 -18.33 0.90
N PRO A 407 7.56 -19.16 0.27
CA PRO A 407 8.53 -19.95 1.01
C PRO A 407 9.57 -19.03 1.67
N LEU A 408 10.25 -19.51 2.70
CA LEU A 408 11.28 -18.76 3.43
C LEU A 408 12.34 -18.16 2.49
N GLN A 409 12.71 -18.91 1.44
CA GLN A 409 13.70 -18.50 0.45
C GLN A 409 13.26 -17.29 -0.38
N ALA A 410 11.95 -17.09 -0.58
CA ALA A 410 11.42 -15.91 -1.29
C ALA A 410 11.38 -14.67 -0.40
N LEU A 411 11.28 -14.86 0.92
CA LEU A 411 11.25 -13.76 1.89
C LEU A 411 12.65 -13.24 2.26
N ARG A 412 13.69 -14.04 2.02
CA ARG A 412 15.08 -13.73 2.38
C ARG A 412 15.90 -13.38 1.14
N GLY A 413 16.74 -12.34 1.27
CA GLY A 413 17.80 -12.07 0.31
C GLY A 413 18.76 -13.27 0.19
N PRO A 414 19.39 -13.51 -0.98
CA PRO A 414 20.29 -14.65 -1.17
C PRO A 414 21.40 -14.76 -0.12
N HIS A 415 21.92 -13.62 0.36
CA HIS A 415 22.97 -13.55 1.38
C HIS A 415 22.50 -13.91 2.79
N HIS A 416 21.19 -13.79 3.08
CA HIS A 416 20.61 -14.06 4.40
C HIS A 416 20.27 -15.56 4.60
N ARG A 417 20.74 -16.42 3.69
CA ARG A 417 20.55 -17.88 3.74
C ARG A 417 21.74 -18.61 4.35
N LEU A 418 22.85 -17.91 4.55
CA LEU A 418 24.08 -18.50 5.07
C LEU A 418 23.97 -18.67 6.59
N PRO A 419 24.48 -19.77 7.15
CA PRO A 419 24.64 -19.91 8.60
C PRO A 419 25.44 -18.74 9.18
N ILE A 420 25.00 -18.26 10.34
CA ILE A 420 25.63 -17.15 11.05
C ILE A 420 26.17 -17.70 12.37
N ARG A 421 27.47 -17.48 12.61
CA ARG A 421 28.12 -18.00 13.83
C ARG A 421 27.63 -17.28 15.07
N ASP A 422 27.63 -15.95 15.05
CA ASP A 422 27.33 -15.09 16.20
C ASP A 422 26.23 -14.08 15.84
N PRO A 423 25.25 -13.82 16.73
CA PRO A 423 24.23 -12.84 16.47
C PRO A 423 24.81 -11.42 16.46
N LEU A 424 24.22 -10.52 15.66
CA LEU A 424 24.64 -9.12 15.54
C LEU A 424 24.06 -8.24 16.67
N ASP A 425 24.10 -8.76 17.90
CA ASP A 425 23.55 -8.08 19.07
C ASP A 425 24.51 -6.99 19.58
N CYS A 426 23.95 -5.86 20.00
CA CYS A 426 24.67 -4.75 20.61
C CYS A 426 24.02 -4.41 21.95
N ALA A 427 24.78 -4.59 23.04
CA ALA A 427 24.34 -4.30 24.39
C ALA A 427 25.17 -3.15 24.99
N PRO A 428 24.56 -2.28 25.83
CA PRO A 428 25.33 -1.33 26.63
C PRO A 428 26.35 -2.04 27.51
N SER A 429 27.49 -1.41 27.79
CA SER A 429 28.55 -2.00 28.62
C SER A 429 28.13 -2.30 30.06
N SER A 430 27.02 -1.72 30.52
CA SER A 430 26.41 -2.01 31.83
C SER A 430 25.63 -3.33 31.88
N VAL A 431 25.33 -3.93 30.72
CA VAL A 431 24.55 -5.16 30.63
C VAL A 431 25.49 -6.36 30.65
N GLY A 432 25.32 -7.24 31.63
CA GLY A 432 26.04 -8.50 31.68
C GLY A 432 25.59 -9.44 30.57
N LYS A 433 26.52 -10.19 29.97
CA LYS A 433 26.22 -11.16 28.91
C LYS A 433 26.70 -12.56 29.33
N ILE A 434 25.81 -13.54 29.25
CA ILE A 434 26.09 -14.97 29.44
C ILE A 434 25.72 -15.68 28.14
N ASP A 435 26.58 -16.58 27.69
CA ASP A 435 26.42 -17.32 26.44
C ASP A 435 26.50 -18.81 26.76
N SER A 436 25.43 -19.54 26.46
CA SER A 436 25.34 -20.99 26.62
C SER A 436 24.91 -21.64 25.31
N SER A 437 25.28 -22.91 25.16
CA SER A 437 24.89 -23.74 24.02
C SER A 437 24.19 -24.99 24.51
N TRP A 438 23.17 -25.42 23.77
CA TRP A 438 22.41 -26.64 24.00
C TRP A 438 22.97 -27.80 23.16
N ASP A 439 22.55 -29.02 23.50
CA ASP A 439 23.04 -30.26 22.84
C ASP A 439 22.70 -30.32 21.34
N ASP A 440 21.64 -29.64 20.92
CA ASP A 440 21.20 -29.52 19.52
C ASP A 440 21.90 -28.38 18.75
N THR A 441 22.88 -27.72 19.38
CA THR A 441 23.61 -26.54 18.89
C THR A 441 22.83 -25.22 18.92
N MET A 442 21.61 -25.19 19.45
CA MET A 442 20.91 -23.94 19.76
C MET A 442 21.75 -23.14 20.76
N ARG A 443 21.84 -21.82 20.59
CA ARG A 443 22.55 -20.95 21.53
C ARG A 443 21.56 -20.11 22.33
N ASN A 444 21.85 -19.88 23.60
CA ASN A 444 21.11 -18.95 24.44
C ASN A 444 22.05 -17.85 24.92
N LEU A 445 21.80 -16.62 24.48
CA LEU A 445 22.52 -15.44 24.93
C LEU A 445 21.65 -14.68 25.93
N THR A 446 22.01 -14.74 27.20
CA THR A 446 21.31 -14.06 28.28
C THR A 446 21.95 -12.72 28.61
N TYR A 447 21.17 -11.65 28.48
CA TYR A 447 21.53 -10.28 28.81
C TYR A 447 20.92 -9.91 30.17
N GLN A 448 21.78 -9.77 31.18
CA GLN A 448 21.39 -9.36 32.53
C GLN A 448 21.44 -7.84 32.63
N VAL A 449 20.27 -7.21 32.54
CA VAL A 449 20.15 -5.75 32.44
C VAL A 449 20.21 -5.09 33.82
N ASN A 450 19.43 -5.62 34.77
CA ASN A 450 19.36 -5.19 36.16
C ASN A 450 19.12 -6.42 37.06
N SER A 451 19.12 -6.23 38.39
CA SER A 451 18.70 -7.29 39.32
C SER A 451 17.26 -7.74 39.03
N GLY A 452 17.12 -9.00 38.62
CA GLY A 452 15.84 -9.61 38.26
C GLY A 452 15.29 -9.21 36.88
N VAL A 453 16.02 -8.46 36.06
CA VAL A 453 15.62 -8.11 34.68
C VAL A 453 16.54 -8.83 33.71
N ARG A 454 15.97 -9.74 32.91
CA ARG A 454 16.71 -10.52 31.92
C ARG A 454 16.06 -10.45 30.54
N VAL A 455 16.91 -10.45 29.52
CA VAL A 455 16.53 -10.61 28.12
C VAL A 455 17.34 -11.78 27.58
N GLN A 456 16.69 -12.81 27.05
CA GLN A 456 17.36 -13.97 26.46
C GLN A 456 17.15 -13.99 24.95
N HIS A 457 18.21 -14.27 24.20
CA HIS A 457 18.18 -14.52 22.76
C HIS A 457 18.41 -16.02 22.51
N ILE A 458 17.36 -16.72 22.09
CA ILE A 458 17.47 -18.09 21.61
C ILE A 458 17.84 -18.03 20.13
N PHE A 459 19.10 -18.30 19.83
CA PHE A 459 19.72 -18.05 18.54
C PHE A 459 19.94 -19.35 17.75
N THR A 460 19.30 -19.43 16.58
CA THR A 460 19.32 -20.59 15.68
C THR A 460 20.59 -20.69 14.84
N GLY A 461 21.44 -19.66 14.82
CA GLY A 461 22.63 -19.64 13.94
C GLY A 461 22.28 -19.62 12.45
N ASN A 462 21.05 -19.27 12.11
CA ASN A 462 20.49 -19.43 10.77
C ASN A 462 20.61 -20.85 10.19
N GLN A 463 20.61 -21.88 11.06
CA GLN A 463 20.75 -23.27 10.64
C GLN A 463 19.38 -23.87 10.26
N GLU A 464 19.26 -24.40 9.05
CA GLU A 464 17.99 -24.93 8.52
C GLU A 464 17.37 -26.02 9.41
N ILE A 465 18.19 -26.88 10.01
CA ILE A 465 17.72 -27.96 10.90
C ILE A 465 17.04 -27.42 12.17
N LEU A 466 17.49 -26.29 12.69
CA LEU A 466 16.90 -25.63 13.86
C LEU A 466 15.69 -24.75 13.50
N GLN A 467 15.47 -24.50 12.20
CA GLN A 467 14.41 -23.63 11.68
C GLN A 467 13.21 -24.41 11.12
N GLN A 468 13.15 -25.74 11.26
CA GLN A 468 12.10 -26.56 10.63
C GLN A 468 10.69 -26.21 11.13
N ASP A 469 10.49 -26.16 12.45
CA ASP A 469 9.18 -25.82 13.04
C ASP A 469 8.79 -24.38 12.72
N ALA A 470 9.75 -23.45 12.79
CA ALA A 470 9.54 -22.06 12.39
C ALA A 470 9.14 -21.94 10.91
N THR A 471 9.77 -22.73 10.03
CA THR A 471 9.45 -22.76 8.59
C THR A 471 8.05 -23.30 8.36
N LYS A 472 7.67 -24.38 9.05
CA LYS A 472 6.30 -24.92 8.99
C LYS A 472 5.28 -23.89 9.45
N LEU A 473 5.49 -23.26 10.61
CA LEU A 473 4.62 -22.20 11.12
C LEU A 473 4.49 -21.03 10.14
N LEU A 474 5.59 -20.58 9.53
CA LEU A 474 5.57 -19.50 8.54
C LEU A 474 4.63 -19.81 7.37
N LEU A 475 4.63 -21.06 6.88
CA LEU A 475 3.78 -21.49 5.78
C LEU A 475 2.31 -21.61 6.23
N ASP A 476 2.08 -22.26 7.37
CA ASP A 476 0.74 -22.50 7.90
C ASP A 476 0.05 -21.17 8.27
N ILE A 477 0.77 -20.20 8.85
CA ILE A 477 0.19 -18.89 9.19
C ILE A 477 -0.25 -18.11 7.96
N GLN A 478 0.57 -18.12 6.90
CA GLN A 478 0.24 -17.45 5.64
C GLN A 478 -1.03 -18.02 5.00
N LYS A 479 -1.32 -19.29 5.26
CA LYS A 479 -2.41 -20.04 4.68
C LYS A 479 -3.70 -19.99 5.51
N ASP A 480 -3.56 -20.19 6.82
CA ASP A 480 -4.69 -20.54 7.69
C ASP A 480 -5.06 -19.41 8.66
N VAL A 481 -4.24 -18.34 8.76
CA VAL A 481 -4.53 -17.19 9.64
C VAL A 481 -4.75 -15.91 8.84
N ILE A 482 -5.97 -15.37 8.95
CA ILE A 482 -6.32 -14.09 8.36
C ILE A 482 -5.79 -12.95 9.26
N LEU A 483 -4.55 -12.53 9.04
CA LEU A 483 -4.00 -11.32 9.67
C LEU A 483 -4.56 -10.10 8.95
N SER A 484 -5.10 -9.12 9.69
CA SER A 484 -5.76 -7.95 9.10
C SER A 484 -5.18 -6.64 9.61
N ARG A 485 -5.28 -5.58 8.80
CA ARG A 485 -4.97 -4.21 9.23
C ARG A 485 -6.17 -3.57 9.89
N SER A 486 -5.98 -3.03 11.08
CA SER A 486 -6.97 -2.14 11.72
C SER A 486 -7.11 -0.80 10.99
N ASP A 487 -5.99 -0.30 10.45
CA ASP A 487 -5.87 0.93 9.68
C ASP A 487 -5.12 0.65 8.37
N LEU A 488 -5.64 1.15 7.25
CA LEU A 488 -5.03 0.98 5.92
C LEU A 488 -3.62 1.58 5.85
N HIS A 489 -3.33 2.60 6.66
CA HIS A 489 -2.00 3.22 6.75
C HIS A 489 -1.04 2.45 7.68
N SER A 490 -1.55 1.52 8.49
CA SER A 490 -0.68 0.68 9.32
C SER A 490 0.18 -0.22 8.43
N PRO A 491 1.50 -0.30 8.67
CA PRO A 491 2.33 -1.29 7.99
C PRO A 491 2.09 -2.71 8.50
N TYR A 492 1.37 -2.85 9.62
CA TYR A 492 1.20 -4.11 10.34
C TYR A 492 -0.14 -4.75 10.05
N PHE A 493 -0.09 -6.03 9.73
CA PHE A 493 -1.21 -6.96 9.79
C PHE A 493 -1.16 -7.66 11.14
N THR A 494 -2.29 -7.71 11.84
CA THR A 494 -2.34 -8.23 13.20
C THR A 494 -3.47 -9.23 13.35
N TRP A 495 -3.25 -10.20 14.21
CA TRP A 495 -4.25 -11.08 14.78
C TRP A 495 -3.91 -11.30 16.25
N SER A 496 -4.91 -11.36 17.12
CA SER A 496 -4.69 -11.54 18.56
C SER A 496 -5.88 -12.29 19.16
N THR A 497 -5.59 -13.20 20.09
CA THR A 497 -6.61 -13.89 20.87
C THR A 497 -6.13 -14.14 22.30
N LYS A 498 -7.09 -14.14 23.23
CA LYS A 498 -6.90 -14.73 24.56
C LYS A 498 -7.31 -16.20 24.53
N LEU A 499 -6.62 -17.02 25.31
CA LEU A 499 -6.77 -18.46 25.44
C LEU A 499 -7.32 -18.76 26.84
N ASP A 500 -8.61 -19.05 26.92
CA ASP A 500 -9.27 -19.40 28.17
C ASP A 500 -9.03 -20.88 28.49
N HIS A 501 -8.05 -21.16 29.35
CA HIS A 501 -7.68 -22.53 29.73
C HIS A 501 -8.75 -23.25 30.59
N GLY A 502 -9.77 -22.52 31.06
CA GLY A 502 -10.69 -22.99 32.11
C GLY A 502 -12.17 -23.11 31.73
N ASN A 503 -12.61 -22.71 30.54
CA ASN A 503 -14.06 -22.57 30.26
C ASN A 503 -14.52 -23.14 28.92
N ILE A 504 -14.05 -24.33 28.55
CA ILE A 504 -14.36 -24.98 27.26
C ILE A 504 -15.85 -25.40 27.13
N CYS A 505 -16.69 -25.30 28.17
CA CYS A 505 -17.97 -26.04 28.17
C CYS A 505 -19.27 -25.29 28.49
N SER A 506 -19.33 -23.97 28.73
CA SER A 506 -20.54 -23.43 29.42
C SER A 506 -21.42 -22.36 28.75
N GLY A 507 -21.14 -21.80 27.57
CA GLY A 507 -22.05 -20.75 27.06
C GLY A 507 -21.97 -20.43 25.58
N ASP A 508 -23.13 -20.57 24.93
CA ASP A 508 -23.58 -19.99 23.65
C ASP A 508 -22.51 -19.79 22.54
N PRO A 509 -22.39 -20.70 21.56
CA PRO A 509 -21.42 -20.60 20.46
C PRO A 509 -21.70 -19.46 19.46
N ALA A 510 -22.69 -18.60 19.71
CA ALA A 510 -23.30 -17.75 18.69
C ALA A 510 -22.52 -16.47 18.30
N GLY A 511 -21.23 -16.32 18.59
CA GLY A 511 -20.54 -15.08 18.18
C GLY A 511 -19.03 -14.96 18.32
N GLN A 512 -18.33 -15.93 18.89
CA GLN A 512 -16.87 -15.89 18.87
C GLN A 512 -16.34 -16.58 17.60
N PRO A 513 -15.43 -15.93 16.85
CA PRO A 513 -14.76 -16.59 15.73
C PRO A 513 -14.02 -17.83 16.24
N GLU A 514 -14.17 -18.94 15.53
CA GLU A 514 -13.48 -20.19 15.86
C GLU A 514 -11.96 -19.94 15.87
N ILE A 515 -11.30 -20.23 16.99
CA ILE A 515 -9.84 -20.11 17.11
C ILE A 515 -9.21 -21.19 16.22
N PRO A 516 -8.41 -20.83 15.21
CA PRO A 516 -7.77 -21.82 14.34
C PRO A 516 -6.89 -22.77 15.16
N ARG A 517 -6.88 -24.07 14.81
CA ARG A 517 -6.04 -25.07 15.50
C ARG A 517 -4.57 -24.70 15.57
N LEU A 518 -4.08 -24.06 14.50
CA LEU A 518 -2.71 -23.55 14.38
C LEU A 518 -2.31 -22.59 15.52
N VAL A 519 -3.26 -21.92 16.16
CA VAL A 519 -2.99 -21.05 17.31
C VAL A 519 -2.49 -21.85 18.51
N PHE A 520 -3.00 -23.06 18.71
CA PHE A 520 -2.51 -23.96 19.77
C PHE A 520 -1.11 -24.48 19.42
N ASP A 521 -0.85 -24.79 18.14
CA ASP A 521 0.51 -25.16 17.70
C ASP A 521 1.52 -24.01 17.95
N ILE A 522 1.10 -22.76 17.72
CA ILE A 522 1.89 -21.56 18.05
C ILE A 522 2.13 -21.47 19.56
N GLN A 523 1.10 -21.72 20.37
CA GLN A 523 1.20 -21.72 21.84
C GLN A 523 2.24 -22.74 22.30
N ASP A 524 2.14 -23.97 21.82
CA ASP A 524 3.00 -25.09 22.18
C ASP A 524 4.47 -24.78 21.83
N ILE A 525 4.71 -24.21 20.65
CA ILE A 525 6.07 -23.82 20.23
C ILE A 525 6.60 -22.67 21.10
N LEU A 526 5.80 -21.65 21.41
CA LEU A 526 6.23 -20.55 22.29
C LEU A 526 6.56 -21.08 23.70
N LEU A 527 5.73 -21.96 24.27
CA LEU A 527 5.98 -22.60 25.55
C LEU A 527 7.23 -23.49 25.51
N HIS A 528 7.44 -24.23 24.42
CA HIS A 528 8.63 -25.04 24.22
C HIS A 528 9.90 -24.18 24.26
N TYR A 529 9.93 -23.04 23.56
CA TYR A 529 11.10 -22.14 23.61
C TYR A 529 11.36 -21.60 25.02
N MET A 530 10.31 -21.26 25.76
CA MET A 530 10.42 -20.79 27.15
C MET A 530 10.99 -21.85 28.08
N GLN A 531 10.49 -23.08 28.00
CA GLN A 531 10.84 -24.15 28.92
C GLN A 531 12.17 -24.80 28.55
N ALA A 532 12.35 -25.16 27.28
CA ALA A 532 13.51 -25.92 26.81
C ALA A 532 14.77 -25.07 26.70
N TYR A 533 14.67 -23.85 26.20
CA TYR A 533 15.84 -23.00 25.95
C TYR A 533 15.93 -21.79 26.88
N GLY A 534 14.79 -21.29 27.36
CA GLY A 534 14.71 -20.15 28.29
C GLY A 534 14.88 -20.49 29.76
N GLU A 535 14.74 -21.78 30.12
CA GLU A 535 14.72 -22.26 31.51
C GLU A 535 13.67 -21.54 32.36
N VAL A 536 12.45 -21.38 31.81
CA VAL A 536 11.30 -20.78 32.51
C VAL A 536 10.37 -21.90 33.00
N ASP A 537 10.48 -22.25 34.29
CA ASP A 537 9.72 -23.36 34.89
C ASP A 537 8.20 -23.14 34.87
N ASP A 538 7.74 -21.94 35.22
CA ASP A 538 6.31 -21.57 35.32
C ASP A 538 5.80 -20.87 34.05
N ALA A 539 6.25 -21.31 32.88
CA ALA A 539 5.84 -20.73 31.60
C ALA A 539 4.32 -20.87 31.38
N ASN A 540 3.64 -19.74 31.20
CA ASN A 540 2.22 -19.69 30.88
C ASN A 540 1.96 -18.61 29.83
N ILE A 541 1.21 -18.99 28.79
CA ILE A 541 0.79 -18.10 27.72
C ILE A 541 -0.72 -18.23 27.61
N ASN A 542 -1.45 -17.17 27.97
CA ASN A 542 -2.89 -17.09 27.75
C ASN A 542 -3.26 -16.05 26.68
N HIS A 543 -2.28 -15.38 26.08
CA HIS A 543 -2.50 -14.38 25.05
C HIS A 543 -1.46 -14.53 23.94
N ILE A 544 -1.96 -14.71 22.72
CA ILE A 544 -1.14 -14.82 21.50
C ILE A 544 -1.47 -13.63 20.60
N MET A 545 -0.42 -12.98 20.12
CA MET A 545 -0.48 -11.94 19.11
C MET A 545 0.45 -12.30 17.96
N ILE A 546 -0.09 -12.28 16.75
CA ILE A 546 0.63 -12.50 15.50
C ILE A 546 0.69 -11.15 14.78
N GLN A 547 1.90 -10.68 14.50
CA GLN A 547 2.12 -9.40 13.83
C GLN A 547 2.99 -9.59 12.59
N ALA A 548 2.47 -9.26 11.42
CA ALA A 548 3.18 -9.38 10.15
C ALA A 548 3.33 -8.02 9.45
N TRP A 549 4.34 -7.91 8.59
CA TRP A 549 4.52 -6.80 7.65
C TRP A 549 5.23 -7.29 6.39
N VAL A 550 5.25 -6.45 5.37
CA VAL A 550 5.77 -6.79 4.04
C VAL A 550 6.83 -5.81 3.53
N THR A 551 6.76 -4.57 4.00
CA THR A 551 7.71 -3.52 3.62
C THR A 551 8.78 -3.34 4.68
N PRO A 552 10.00 -2.95 4.27
CA PRO A 552 11.02 -2.50 5.20
C PRO A 552 10.60 -1.19 5.87
N GLY A 553 11.33 -0.81 6.92
CA GLY A 553 11.16 0.47 7.62
C GLY A 553 11.25 0.32 9.13
N SER A 554 11.16 1.42 9.86
CA SER A 554 11.24 1.39 11.33
C SER A 554 10.00 1.99 11.96
N LYS A 555 9.55 1.39 13.05
CA LYS A 555 8.45 1.93 13.86
C LYS A 555 8.71 1.61 15.33
N ARG A 556 8.57 2.64 16.15
CA ARG A 556 8.54 2.48 17.60
C ARG A 556 7.22 1.81 17.96
N GLY A 557 7.32 0.72 18.70
CA GLY A 557 6.19 -0.02 19.20
C GLY A 557 5.63 0.57 20.48
N ALA A 558 4.68 -0.16 21.07
CA ALA A 558 4.20 0.13 22.42
C ALA A 558 5.20 -0.45 23.44
N VAL A 559 4.68 -1.08 24.50
CA VAL A 559 5.45 -1.68 25.57
C VAL A 559 5.16 -3.17 25.61
N PHE A 560 6.19 -4.00 25.76
CA PHE A 560 6.02 -5.38 26.19
C PHE A 560 5.93 -5.42 27.73
N ASN A 561 4.79 -5.87 28.26
CA ASN A 561 4.51 -5.90 29.70
C ASN A 561 5.14 -7.13 30.35
N ALA A 562 6.48 -7.20 30.38
CA ALA A 562 7.21 -8.36 30.88
C ALA A 562 7.57 -8.27 32.39
N LYS A 563 7.00 -7.29 33.11
CA LYS A 563 7.28 -7.07 34.54
C LYS A 563 6.68 -8.15 35.43
N SER A 564 5.44 -8.56 35.14
CA SER A 564 4.70 -9.53 35.96
C SER A 564 4.76 -10.95 35.39
N HIS A 565 4.88 -11.06 34.07
CA HIS A 565 4.85 -12.31 33.34
C HIS A 565 5.90 -12.28 32.24
N VAL A 566 6.41 -13.45 31.87
CA VAL A 566 7.39 -13.58 30.80
C VAL A 566 6.70 -13.32 29.45
N VAL A 567 7.38 -12.58 28.57
CA VAL A 567 6.95 -12.37 27.18
C VAL A 567 7.92 -13.08 26.25
N THR A 568 7.39 -13.88 25.32
CA THR A 568 8.19 -14.63 24.35
C THR A 568 7.86 -14.18 22.95
N ILE A 569 8.87 -13.93 22.13
CA ILE A 569 8.74 -13.41 20.77
C ILE A 569 9.53 -14.30 19.82
N ILE A 570 8.90 -14.89 18.80
CA ILE A 570 9.58 -15.65 17.74
C ILE A 570 9.54 -14.88 16.42
N CYS A 571 10.68 -14.82 15.72
CA CYS A 571 10.81 -14.18 14.42
C CYS A 571 10.63 -15.18 13.26
N LEU A 572 9.78 -14.89 12.27
CA LEU A 572 9.58 -15.73 11.08
C LEU A 572 9.71 -14.92 9.78
N GLY A 573 10.44 -15.41 8.77
CA GLY A 573 10.67 -14.73 7.49
C GLY A 573 12.01 -13.99 7.40
N ALA A 574 11.96 -12.70 7.05
CA ALA A 574 13.14 -11.84 6.93
C ALA A 574 13.69 -11.40 8.30
N GLU A 575 14.95 -10.94 8.31
CA GLU A 575 15.66 -10.46 9.50
C GLU A 575 14.99 -9.24 10.15
N VAL A 576 15.05 -9.16 11.47
CA VAL A 576 14.53 -8.05 12.26
C VAL A 576 15.57 -7.55 13.24
N VAL A 577 15.73 -6.24 13.33
CA VAL A 577 16.48 -5.64 14.43
C VAL A 577 15.49 -5.07 15.44
N MET A 578 15.53 -5.58 16.67
CA MET A 578 14.70 -5.13 17.78
C MET A 578 15.57 -4.35 18.77
N ASN A 579 15.22 -3.08 19.01
CA ASN A 579 15.88 -2.26 20.01
C ASN A 579 14.97 -2.21 21.23
N LEU A 580 15.49 -2.60 22.39
CA LEU A 580 14.78 -2.73 23.65
C LEU A 580 15.32 -1.75 24.69
N VAL A 581 14.42 -1.07 25.38
CA VAL A 581 14.73 -0.18 26.49
C VAL A 581 13.85 -0.56 27.68
N PRO A 582 14.41 -1.07 28.80
CA PRO A 582 13.63 -1.34 30.01
C PRO A 582 13.09 -0.02 30.57
N LYS A 583 11.83 0.00 31.04
CA LYS A 583 11.22 1.21 31.62
C LYS A 583 11.96 1.71 32.86
N ARG A 584 12.61 0.84 33.63
CA ARG A 584 13.45 1.24 34.77
C ARG A 584 14.80 1.82 34.34
N GLY A 585 15.14 1.76 33.06
CA GLY A 585 16.45 2.13 32.54
C GLY A 585 17.51 1.06 32.77
N PHE A 586 18.70 1.32 32.23
CA PHE A 586 19.88 0.49 32.44
C PHE A 586 20.57 0.92 33.74
N THR A 587 21.14 -0.01 34.51
CA THR A 587 21.96 0.34 35.68
C THR A 587 23.09 1.26 35.23
N GLU A 588 23.15 2.48 35.79
CA GLU A 588 24.31 3.34 35.63
C GLU A 588 25.47 2.67 36.37
N ILE A 589 26.48 2.21 35.62
CA ILE A 589 27.75 1.86 36.25
C ILE A 589 28.23 3.15 36.91
N PRO A 590 28.42 3.20 38.25
CA PRO A 590 29.04 4.34 38.88
C PRO A 590 30.39 4.51 38.19
N ILE A 591 30.51 5.58 37.39
CA ILE A 591 31.81 5.97 36.86
C ILE A 591 32.54 6.46 38.10
N GLU A 592 33.26 5.55 38.78
CA GLU A 592 34.24 5.94 39.78
C GLU A 592 35.11 6.98 39.09
N SER A 593 34.97 8.23 39.54
CA SER A 593 35.64 9.38 38.96
C SER A 593 37.10 9.03 38.81
N ALA A 594 37.59 8.99 37.57
CA ALA A 594 38.97 8.66 37.21
C ALA A 594 39.97 9.75 37.67
N GLU A 595 39.72 10.38 38.81
CA GLU A 595 40.58 11.40 39.43
C GLU A 595 41.67 10.78 40.33
N ASP A 596 41.66 9.46 40.61
CA ASP A 596 42.60 8.84 41.58
C ASP A 596 43.55 7.74 41.03
N CYS A 597 43.67 7.55 39.71
CA CYS A 597 44.51 6.48 39.12
C CYS A 597 45.61 6.93 38.15
N MET A 598 46.13 8.17 38.26
CA MET A 598 47.32 8.59 37.50
C MET A 598 48.52 8.87 38.39
N GLU A 599 49.13 7.80 38.93
CA GLU A 599 50.55 7.83 39.31
C GLU A 599 51.15 6.41 39.35
N ILE A 600 51.26 5.74 38.19
CA ILE A 600 52.15 4.56 38.05
C ILE A 600 52.99 4.66 36.77
N ASP A 601 54.30 4.67 37.01
CA ASP A 601 55.48 4.64 36.14
C ASP A 601 55.34 4.04 34.73
N SER A 602 55.73 4.85 33.75
CA SER A 602 55.86 4.47 32.33
C SER A 602 57.23 3.90 31.94
N GLU A 603 58.02 3.32 32.85
CA GLU A 603 59.35 2.77 32.55
C GLU A 603 59.44 1.24 32.76
N ARG A 604 58.64 0.41 32.08
CA ARG A 604 58.97 -1.04 32.01
C ARG A 604 58.31 -1.92 30.94
N ILE A 605 58.19 -1.49 29.68
CA ILE A 605 57.89 -2.45 28.59
C ILE A 605 58.69 -2.12 27.32
N LEU A 606 59.99 -2.42 27.36
CA LEU A 606 60.82 -2.67 26.18
C LEU A 606 61.90 -3.69 26.57
N SER A 607 61.56 -4.98 26.61
CA SER A 607 62.53 -6.11 26.60
C SER A 607 61.80 -7.45 26.55
N ALA A 608 61.63 -8.02 25.36
CA ALA A 608 61.69 -9.46 25.09
C ALA A 608 61.25 -9.75 23.64
N SER A 609 62.21 -9.64 22.73
CA SER A 609 62.19 -10.31 21.43
C SER A 609 63.39 -11.26 21.39
N GLN A 610 63.20 -12.44 20.77
CA GLN A 610 64.16 -13.51 20.40
C GLN A 610 64.32 -14.73 21.35
N LEU A 611 63.68 -15.86 21.00
CA LEU A 611 64.28 -17.08 20.38
C LEU A 611 63.55 -18.40 20.70
N ALA A 612 63.70 -19.36 19.76
CA ALA A 612 63.20 -20.75 19.64
C ALA A 612 61.79 -20.87 19.04
N ASP A 613 61.59 -21.21 17.76
CA ASP A 613 62.13 -22.32 16.95
C ASP A 613 61.82 -23.70 17.55
N ASP A 614 60.66 -24.25 17.20
CA ASP A 614 60.56 -25.68 16.87
C ASP A 614 59.31 -25.93 16.02
N GLY A 615 59.50 -26.63 14.91
CA GLY A 615 58.53 -26.77 13.84
C GLY A 615 57.56 -27.95 14.00
N CYS A 616 56.41 -27.85 13.36
CA CYS A 616 55.83 -28.99 12.65
C CYS A 616 54.89 -28.49 11.55
N SER A 617 55.18 -28.94 10.34
CA SER A 617 54.52 -28.61 9.08
C SER A 617 53.36 -29.56 8.85
N GLU A 618 52.16 -29.04 8.57
CA GLU A 618 51.23 -29.72 7.65
C GLU A 618 50.44 -28.68 6.83
N THR A 619 50.57 -28.86 5.52
CA THR A 619 50.19 -27.98 4.42
C THR A 619 48.77 -28.26 3.95
N LEU A 620 47.90 -27.26 3.92
CA LEU A 620 46.73 -27.21 3.02
C LEU A 620 46.61 -25.80 2.44
N GLY A 621 46.71 -25.71 1.11
CA GLY A 621 46.84 -24.48 0.36
C GLY A 621 45.59 -23.61 0.38
N SER A 622 45.73 -22.37 0.85
CA SER A 622 44.78 -21.29 0.58
C SER A 622 44.97 -20.77 -0.83
N ALA A 623 43.96 -21.02 -1.69
CA ALA A 623 43.81 -20.31 -2.95
C ALA A 623 43.35 -18.87 -2.65
N ALA A 624 44.20 -17.90 -2.95
CA ALA A 624 43.84 -16.49 -2.96
C ALA A 624 42.83 -16.26 -4.11
N VAL A 625 41.59 -15.93 -3.75
CA VAL A 625 40.60 -15.42 -4.72
C VAL A 625 40.90 -13.95 -4.93
N ILE A 626 41.41 -13.65 -6.12
CA ILE A 626 41.50 -12.30 -6.68
C ILE A 626 40.07 -11.81 -6.89
N VAL A 627 39.69 -10.74 -6.20
CA VAL A 627 38.42 -10.02 -6.43
C VAL A 627 38.57 -9.21 -7.72
N PRO A 628 37.73 -9.40 -8.75
CA PRO A 628 37.66 -8.49 -9.87
C PRO A 628 36.93 -7.22 -9.44
N ASP A 629 37.65 -6.11 -9.51
CA ASP A 629 37.13 -4.76 -9.42
C ASP A 629 36.55 -4.38 -10.79
N ASP A 630 35.24 -4.52 -10.97
CA ASP A 630 34.53 -3.96 -12.13
C ASP A 630 33.02 -3.82 -11.85
N CYS A 631 32.61 -2.59 -11.52
CA CYS A 631 31.30 -2.03 -11.84
C CYS A 631 31.38 -0.50 -11.76
N ARG A 632 32.09 0.11 -12.72
CA ARG A 632 31.91 1.53 -13.05
C ARG A 632 30.60 1.69 -13.82
N GLN A 633 29.52 2.04 -13.12
CA GLN A 633 28.40 2.72 -13.74
C GLN A 633 28.65 4.23 -13.71
N THR A 634 28.48 4.81 -14.89
CA THR A 634 28.63 6.21 -15.26
C THR A 634 27.63 7.11 -14.55
N GLY A 635 28.16 8.17 -13.92
CA GLY A 635 27.59 9.51 -13.72
C GLY A 635 26.09 9.67 -13.52
N GLY A 636 25.68 9.78 -12.25
CA GLY A 636 24.45 10.43 -11.82
C GLY A 636 24.76 11.31 -10.59
N ASP A 637 24.22 12.54 -10.58
CA ASP A 637 24.47 13.61 -9.61
C ASP A 637 24.46 13.20 -8.13
N PRO A 638 25.41 13.67 -7.30
CA PRO A 638 25.39 13.48 -5.86
C PRO A 638 24.66 14.63 -5.16
N ASP A 639 23.33 14.71 -5.29
CA ASP A 639 22.53 15.56 -4.40
C ASP A 639 21.08 15.07 -4.23
N VAL A 640 20.92 13.87 -3.65
CA VAL A 640 19.64 13.43 -3.08
C VAL A 640 19.89 12.80 -1.71
N THR A 641 20.09 13.65 -0.71
CA THR A 641 20.02 13.25 0.70
C THR A 641 18.56 13.09 1.16
N ASN A 642 18.26 11.92 1.72
CA ASN A 642 17.25 11.67 2.77
C ASN A 642 15.94 12.48 2.68
N GLN A 643 14.98 12.05 1.86
CA GLN A 643 13.59 12.43 2.08
C GLN A 643 12.99 11.59 3.23
N PRO A 644 12.37 12.22 4.25
CA PRO A 644 11.63 11.50 5.26
C PRO A 644 10.33 10.94 4.69
N ASP A 645 9.96 9.75 5.18
CA ASP A 645 8.69 9.07 4.91
C ASP A 645 7.49 10.01 5.16
N PRO A 646 6.67 10.36 4.14
CA PRO A 646 5.57 11.31 4.28
C PRO A 646 4.40 10.79 5.12
N ALA A 647 4.44 9.56 5.64
CA ALA A 647 3.37 8.96 6.44
C ALA A 647 3.47 9.21 7.98
N SER A 648 4.43 10.01 8.47
CA SER A 648 4.71 10.12 9.92
C SER A 648 4.20 11.40 10.63
N LEU A 649 3.34 12.21 10.01
CA LEU A 649 2.74 13.38 10.67
C LEU A 649 1.39 13.01 11.30
N ALA A 650 1.43 12.47 12.51
CA ALA A 650 0.23 12.18 13.30
C ALA A 650 -0.44 13.47 13.80
N LEU A 651 -1.74 13.56 13.53
CA LEU A 651 -2.70 14.40 14.24
C LEU A 651 -2.67 14.08 15.74
N GLY A 652 -2.50 15.12 16.57
CA GLY A 652 -2.84 15.03 17.98
C GLY A 652 -4.35 15.20 18.16
N GLU A 653 -5.06 14.11 18.43
CA GLU A 653 -6.43 14.15 18.93
C GLU A 653 -6.40 14.48 20.43
N ALA A 654 -7.06 15.57 20.81
CA ALA A 654 -7.46 15.83 22.18
C ALA A 654 -8.96 16.20 22.17
N SER A 655 -9.77 15.33 22.74
CA SER A 655 -11.19 15.54 23.02
C SER A 655 -11.35 16.15 24.42
N GLY A 656 -12.12 17.23 24.53
CA GLY A 656 -12.55 17.81 25.82
C GLY A 656 -12.97 19.29 25.75
N PRO A 657 -14.17 19.70 26.24
CA PRO A 657 -14.82 20.94 25.80
C PRO A 657 -14.69 22.14 26.76
N SER A 658 -14.98 23.31 26.19
CA SER A 658 -15.48 24.56 26.80
C SER A 658 -14.57 25.80 26.77
N GLY A 659 -15.09 26.81 26.05
CA GLY A 659 -15.11 28.24 26.34
C GLY A 659 -13.89 28.92 26.97
N ASN A 660 -13.23 29.81 26.22
CA ASN A 660 -13.45 31.25 26.39
C ASN A 660 -12.68 32.08 25.35
N VAL A 661 -13.35 33.16 24.95
CA VAL A 661 -12.87 34.24 24.09
C VAL A 661 -11.79 35.03 24.85
N GLY A 662 -10.65 35.28 24.21
CA GLY A 662 -9.57 36.10 24.77
C GLY A 662 -8.55 36.53 23.71
N ASP A 663 -8.35 37.84 23.61
CA ASP A 663 -7.62 38.58 22.58
C ASP A 663 -6.16 38.17 22.34
N ALA A 664 -5.80 38.04 21.06
CA ALA A 664 -4.42 37.84 20.62
C ALA A 664 -3.68 39.18 20.47
N LYS A 665 -2.81 39.49 21.44
CA LYS A 665 -1.84 40.60 21.38
C LYS A 665 -0.52 40.10 20.79
N ALA A 666 -0.18 40.58 19.60
CA ALA A 666 1.05 40.27 18.88
C ALA A 666 2.30 40.75 19.65
N ALA A 667 3.13 39.81 20.09
CA ALA A 667 4.46 40.08 20.60
C ALA A 667 5.52 39.69 19.56
N ARG A 668 6.23 40.70 19.06
CA ARG A 668 7.44 40.58 18.24
C ARG A 668 8.50 39.78 19.00
N LYS A 669 8.88 38.60 18.50
CA LYS A 669 9.99 37.82 19.05
C LYS A 669 11.28 38.17 18.32
N GLY A 670 12.20 38.77 19.07
CA GLY A 670 13.53 39.16 18.64
C GLY A 670 14.37 37.96 18.23
N LYS A 671 15.15 38.18 17.17
CA LYS A 671 16.22 37.34 16.65
C LYS A 671 17.39 37.42 17.62
N GLY A 672 17.66 36.35 18.36
CA GLY A 672 18.72 36.35 19.37
C GLY A 672 19.27 34.95 19.65
N SER A 673 20.60 34.85 19.50
CA SER A 673 21.51 33.87 20.11
C SER A 673 21.46 32.42 19.59
N THR A 674 22.47 32.11 18.77
CA THR A 674 23.05 30.79 18.53
C THR A 674 23.60 30.18 19.83
N GLY A 675 22.71 29.68 20.70
CA GLY A 675 23.08 28.83 21.82
C GLY A 675 23.21 27.39 21.33
N GLY A 676 24.42 26.85 21.31
CA GLY A 676 24.67 25.45 21.00
C GLY A 676 23.89 24.54 21.95
N LYS A 677 22.77 23.98 21.49
CA LYS A 677 22.07 22.90 22.21
C LYS A 677 23.03 21.72 22.29
N LYS A 678 23.59 21.47 23.48
CA LYS A 678 24.27 20.20 23.78
C LYS A 678 23.29 19.08 23.39
N SER A 679 23.63 18.30 22.36
CA SER A 679 22.86 17.11 21.98
C SER A 679 22.78 16.22 23.21
N LYS A 680 21.57 15.90 23.66
CA LYS A 680 21.40 14.88 24.70
C LYS A 680 22.06 13.58 24.19
N PRO A 681 22.85 12.87 25.00
CA PRO A 681 23.38 11.58 24.60
C PRO A 681 22.22 10.68 24.17
N ALA A 682 22.42 9.92 23.09
CA ALA A 682 21.42 8.97 22.64
C ALA A 682 21.09 8.02 23.82
N PRO A 683 19.80 7.70 24.05
CA PRO A 683 19.44 6.74 25.09
C PRO A 683 20.19 5.43 24.85
N LEU A 684 20.64 4.80 25.94
CA LEU A 684 21.23 3.45 25.85
C LEU A 684 20.13 2.49 25.40
N GLU A 685 20.43 1.61 24.46
CA GLU A 685 19.48 0.66 23.87
C GLU A 685 20.15 -0.72 23.78
N LEU A 686 19.40 -1.79 24.09
CA LEU A 686 19.80 -3.17 23.77
C LEU A 686 19.26 -3.51 22.38
N SER A 687 20.14 -3.61 21.39
CA SER A 687 19.78 -3.94 20.01
C SER A 687 20.04 -5.42 19.76
N MET A 688 19.04 -6.15 19.28
CA MET A 688 19.12 -7.58 18.98
C MET A 688 18.73 -7.83 17.53
N THR A 689 19.50 -8.66 16.84
CA THR A 689 19.23 -9.03 15.45
C THR A 689 18.69 -10.45 15.40
N LEU A 690 17.43 -10.59 15.01
CA LEU A 690 16.71 -11.85 14.91
C LEU A 690 16.64 -12.32 13.45
N VAL A 691 17.17 -13.51 13.18
CA VAL A 691 16.86 -14.25 11.97
C VAL A 691 15.64 -15.14 12.19
N HIS A 692 15.13 -15.77 11.12
CA HIS A 692 13.94 -16.59 11.29
C HIS A 692 14.20 -17.83 12.14
N GLY A 693 13.25 -18.18 13.00
CA GLY A 693 13.41 -19.20 14.04
C GLY A 693 14.02 -18.66 15.34
N ASP A 694 14.69 -17.51 15.34
CA ASP A 694 15.19 -16.94 16.59
C ASP A 694 14.04 -16.50 17.50
N ALA A 695 14.28 -16.58 18.80
CA ALA A 695 13.34 -16.11 19.80
C ALA A 695 13.97 -15.15 20.81
N ILE A 696 13.16 -14.25 21.36
CA ILE A 696 13.47 -13.41 22.50
C ILE A 696 12.55 -13.77 23.67
N ILE A 697 13.12 -13.88 24.86
CA ILE A 697 12.37 -14.02 26.11
C ILE A 697 12.67 -12.82 27.00
N LEU A 698 11.63 -12.12 27.43
CA LEU A 698 11.70 -10.91 28.25
C LEU A 698 11.13 -11.17 29.64
N GLU A 699 11.84 -10.73 30.69
CA GLU A 699 11.39 -10.88 32.07
C GLU A 699 11.86 -9.72 32.98
N GLY A 700 11.01 -9.40 33.96
CA GLY A 700 11.37 -8.61 35.15
C GLY A 700 11.13 -7.11 35.02
N ASP A 701 10.88 -6.63 33.81
CA ASP A 701 10.49 -5.25 33.56
C ASP A 701 9.58 -5.11 32.35
N ASP A 702 8.99 -3.92 32.21
CA ASP A 702 8.33 -3.54 30.98
C ASP A 702 9.38 -3.01 29.98
N PHE A 703 9.26 -3.35 28.70
CA PHE A 703 10.21 -2.93 27.67
C PHE A 703 9.54 -2.05 26.63
N GLU A 704 10.03 -0.82 26.47
CA GLU A 704 9.79 -0.05 25.26
C GLU A 704 10.60 -0.66 24.12
N TYR A 705 10.03 -0.71 22.92
CA TYR A 705 10.72 -1.32 21.80
C TYR A 705 10.61 -0.53 20.49
N GLN A 706 11.62 -0.70 19.65
CA GLN A 706 11.62 -0.22 18.26
C GLN A 706 12.04 -1.34 17.33
N ILE A 707 11.20 -1.61 16.33
CA ILE A 707 11.45 -2.61 15.30
C ILE A 707 12.02 -1.93 14.07
N LYS A 708 13.14 -2.44 13.55
CA LYS A 708 13.63 -2.15 12.19
C LYS A 708 13.37 -3.39 11.34
N ARG A 709 12.60 -3.20 10.28
CA ARG A 709 12.09 -4.22 9.37
C ARG A 709 12.96 -4.23 8.12
N SER A 710 13.52 -5.39 7.77
CA SER A 710 14.33 -5.56 6.54
C SER A 710 13.50 -6.02 5.34
N GLY A 711 12.39 -6.73 5.57
CA GLY A 711 11.54 -7.30 4.53
C GLY A 711 10.25 -7.88 5.12
N THR A 712 9.68 -8.89 4.46
CA THR A 712 8.47 -9.56 4.95
C THR A 712 8.80 -10.45 6.14
N THR A 713 8.18 -10.17 7.28
CA THR A 713 8.36 -10.93 8.52
C THR A 713 7.03 -11.08 9.25
N ILE A 714 6.90 -12.16 10.02
CA ILE A 714 5.86 -12.42 11.01
C ILE A 714 6.53 -12.56 12.37
N LEU A 715 6.06 -11.82 13.38
CA LEU A 715 6.39 -12.03 14.78
C LEU A 715 5.26 -12.76 15.48
N LEU A 716 5.62 -13.80 16.22
CA LEU A 716 4.73 -14.49 17.16
C LEU A 716 5.04 -14.00 18.55
N ILE A 717 4.05 -13.47 19.25
CA ILE A 717 4.21 -12.88 20.58
C ILE A 717 3.29 -13.62 21.54
N GLY A 718 3.89 -14.34 22.48
CA GLY A 718 3.21 -15.01 23.59
C GLY A 718 3.37 -14.19 24.87
N SER A 719 2.26 -14.02 25.59
CA SER A 719 2.23 -13.30 26.87
C SER A 719 1.14 -13.85 27.79
N TYR A 720 1.16 -13.43 29.05
CA TYR A 720 0.08 -13.66 30.00
C TYR A 720 -0.58 -12.33 30.38
N GLU A 721 -1.88 -12.22 30.14
CA GLU A 721 -2.72 -11.05 30.41
C GLU A 721 -3.86 -11.29 31.41
#